data_AF-A0A0X1KRT6-F1
#
_entry.id   AF-A0A0X1KRT6-F1
#
_cell.length_a   1.000
_cell.length_b   1.000
_cell.length_c   1.000
_cell.angle_alpha   90.00
_cell.angle_beta   90.00
_cell.angle_gamma   90.00
#
_symmetry.space_group_name_H-M   'P 1'
#
loop_
_entity.id
_entity.type
_entity.pdbx_description
1 polymer ?
#
loop_
_entity_poly.entity_id
_entity_poly.type
_entity_poly.pdbx_seq_one_letter_code
_entity_poly.pdbx_strand_id
1 'polypeptide(L)'
;MMRSMFSGVSGMRNFQYELDVIGNNISNVNTVGFKGSRVTFQTALLQTLKAARAPQNNVGGTNPIQIGLGSQLATVDKIMTQGSFQNTGRKLDLAIQGDGFFVLSDGQGYYYTRAGALDVDMNGTLIHSSTGMKVQGWTAVQDPTTGQRYIDTNQPIGDIVISAGMTMPANATSLARMEGNLNSTSGILPFAMTVTDDNGQQHTVRFVFSRTEADIARQNGPFTENQSYTWRAYDESNTLIGEGYVVVNQFGRVVESGNYLFSTLNPTSSYTINATVNGTLSVNDATRPNGTYYVMVTDSNGRIIYQGENTSTGGTMTINDTDIVSGRSYNVYLYFRRNTVSGVTPASDDQITHTDITNSLDIPPDGTYRVRVIDESNDQVIFEGPVDVSNGQFTISDDGISSGQNYTVEFVSTVSLPLNEVVVAPGASISIPSSGELRFYESDSPSNFVTASFESPRYVTAVEVYDTLGNPYSLYIEFIRLGQYDDMKNAWIWRVYTASGEPITYIDANGQTSYNNTPYIGGVVDFNESGRLSTLYGITWDENNQTFQVSDSELRTIQFDASHMGDGTVTIDLDLTALTQFAGANSATFTYQNGNALGTLQSFAVNEAGQIIGTFSNGLTDLLGQVALAIFNNPAGLTEVGNSLYVPSANSGLAQIGAAGTGGRGTLIPGALEMSNVDLAEEFTKMIIAQRGFQANARVITTADTILGELVALRR
;
A
#
# COMPACT_ATOMS: atom_id res chain seq x y z
N MET A 1 -31.70 -58.97 69.78
CA MET A 1 -32.24 -57.60 69.79
C MET A 1 -31.17 -56.51 69.82
N MET A 2 -30.05 -56.65 70.56
CA MET A 2 -28.92 -55.70 70.46
C MET A 2 -28.43 -55.49 69.02
N ARG A 3 -28.41 -56.52 68.17
CA ARG A 3 -28.03 -56.42 66.74
C ARG A 3 -28.95 -55.51 65.92
N SER A 4 -30.25 -55.49 66.22
CA SER A 4 -31.23 -54.62 65.56
C SER A 4 -31.02 -53.16 65.98
N MET A 5 -30.64 -52.92 67.24
CA MET A 5 -30.25 -51.59 67.70
C MET A 5 -28.95 -51.13 67.03
N PHE A 6 -27.94 -51.99 66.88
CA PHE A 6 -26.70 -51.66 66.14
C PHE A 6 -26.96 -51.33 64.66
N SER A 7 -27.84 -52.09 64.00
CA SER A 7 -28.25 -51.81 62.62
C SER A 7 -29.02 -50.48 62.52
N GLY A 8 -29.89 -50.17 63.50
CA GLY A 8 -30.62 -48.89 63.53
C GLY A 8 -29.71 -47.69 63.82
N VAL A 9 -28.77 -47.81 64.76
CA VAL A 9 -27.79 -46.76 65.10
C VAL A 9 -26.84 -46.48 63.94
N SER A 10 -26.32 -47.53 63.28
CA SER A 10 -25.47 -47.36 62.09
C SER A 10 -26.22 -46.70 60.94
N GLY A 11 -27.48 -47.09 60.70
CA GLY A 11 -28.35 -46.44 59.72
C GLY A 11 -28.58 -44.95 60.01
N MET A 12 -28.89 -44.58 61.26
CA MET A 12 -29.06 -43.17 61.65
C MET A 12 -27.79 -42.34 61.43
N ARG A 13 -26.62 -42.87 61.80
CA ARG A 13 -25.34 -42.16 61.57
C ARG A 13 -25.05 -41.96 60.09
N ASN A 14 -25.31 -42.97 59.27
CA ASN A 14 -25.10 -42.88 57.82
C ASN A 14 -26.02 -41.83 57.17
N PHE A 15 -27.31 -41.80 57.55
CA PHE A 15 -28.23 -40.75 57.08
C PHE A 15 -27.87 -39.36 57.61
N GLN A 16 -27.23 -39.24 58.77
CA GLN A 16 -26.70 -37.97 59.25
C GLN A 16 -25.57 -37.47 58.35
N TYR A 17 -24.61 -38.33 57.99
CA TYR A 17 -23.56 -37.96 57.03
C TYR A 17 -24.12 -37.58 55.64
N GLU A 18 -25.16 -38.27 55.19
CA GLU A 18 -25.86 -37.91 53.95
C GLU A 18 -26.49 -36.52 54.04
N LEU A 19 -27.18 -36.21 55.14
CA LEU A 19 -27.76 -34.89 55.38
C LEU A 19 -26.70 -33.79 55.45
N ASP A 20 -25.53 -34.07 56.05
CA ASP A 20 -24.42 -33.11 56.11
C ASP A 20 -23.87 -32.80 54.71
N VAL A 21 -23.72 -33.82 53.86
CA VAL A 21 -23.25 -33.65 52.47
C VAL A 21 -24.29 -32.93 51.62
N ILE A 22 -25.56 -33.30 51.71
CA ILE A 22 -26.65 -32.62 50.99
C ILE A 22 -26.76 -31.15 51.44
N GLY A 23 -26.68 -30.91 52.76
CA GLY A 23 -26.68 -29.56 53.31
C GLY A 23 -25.52 -28.71 52.78
N ASN A 24 -24.33 -29.29 52.65
CA ASN A 24 -23.17 -28.63 52.05
C ASN A 24 -23.40 -28.32 50.56
N ASN A 25 -23.89 -29.29 49.79
CA ASN A 25 -24.20 -29.10 48.36
C ASN A 25 -25.20 -27.96 48.14
N ILE A 26 -26.30 -27.94 48.90
CA ILE A 26 -27.33 -26.89 48.81
C ILE A 26 -26.74 -25.52 49.19
N SER A 27 -25.90 -25.47 50.23
CA SER A 27 -25.29 -24.22 50.68
C SER A 27 -24.34 -23.61 49.63
N ASN A 28 -23.71 -24.46 48.82
CA ASN A 28 -22.74 -24.06 47.80
C ASN A 28 -23.28 -24.08 46.36
N VAL A 29 -24.61 -24.07 46.19
CA VAL A 29 -25.21 -24.12 44.85
C VAL A 29 -24.95 -22.87 44.00
N ASN A 30 -24.74 -21.72 44.64
CA ASN A 30 -24.38 -20.47 43.96
C ASN A 30 -22.87 -20.22 43.93
N THR A 31 -22.06 -21.12 44.50
CA THR A 31 -20.61 -20.97 44.55
C THR A 31 -20.00 -21.32 43.20
N VAL A 32 -19.25 -20.39 42.62
CA VAL A 32 -18.55 -20.57 41.34
C VAL A 32 -17.52 -21.69 41.46
N GLY A 33 -17.50 -22.58 40.46
CA GLY A 33 -16.57 -23.71 40.39
C GLY A 33 -16.79 -24.81 41.43
N PHE A 34 -17.86 -24.76 42.23
CA PHE A 34 -18.15 -25.80 43.22
C PHE A 34 -18.56 -27.11 42.55
N LYS A 35 -18.08 -28.22 43.12
CA LYS A 35 -18.43 -29.57 42.69
C LYS A 35 -19.17 -30.30 43.79
N GLY A 36 -20.36 -30.79 43.48
CA GLY A 36 -21.21 -31.54 44.39
C GLY A 36 -20.53 -32.81 44.89
N SER A 37 -20.79 -33.15 46.14
CA SER A 37 -20.33 -34.39 46.77
C SER A 37 -21.47 -35.40 46.84
N ARG A 38 -21.16 -36.69 46.71
CA ARG A 38 -22.12 -37.79 46.92
C ARG A 38 -21.60 -38.73 47.98
N VAL A 39 -22.54 -39.31 48.74
CA VAL A 39 -22.26 -40.35 49.73
C VAL A 39 -22.58 -41.72 49.15
N THR A 40 -21.69 -42.68 49.35
CA THR A 40 -21.97 -44.09 49.08
C THR A 40 -21.89 -44.93 50.35
N PHE A 41 -22.80 -45.88 50.48
CA PHE A 41 -22.85 -46.79 51.62
C PHE A 41 -22.50 -48.20 51.20
N GLN A 42 -21.92 -48.95 52.13
CA GLN A 42 -21.68 -50.39 51.98
C GLN A 42 -22.25 -51.14 53.17
N THR A 43 -22.58 -52.42 53.00
CA THR A 43 -22.99 -53.27 54.12
C THR A 43 -21.84 -53.39 55.12
N ALA A 44 -22.15 -53.33 56.41
CA ALA A 44 -21.19 -53.67 57.46
C ALA A 44 -20.92 -55.20 57.47
N LEU A 45 -20.23 -55.70 58.51
CA LEU A 45 -19.95 -57.14 58.62
C LEU A 45 -21.23 -58.00 58.53
N LEU A 46 -21.12 -59.12 57.82
CA LEU A 46 -22.12 -60.17 57.76
C LEU A 46 -21.79 -61.25 58.80
N GLN A 47 -22.75 -61.63 59.63
CA GLN A 47 -22.60 -62.78 60.52
C GLN A 47 -23.20 -64.02 59.87
N THR A 48 -22.37 -65.04 59.65
CA THR A 48 -22.82 -66.34 59.14
C THR A 48 -23.34 -67.20 60.30
N LEU A 49 -24.63 -67.49 60.30
CA LEU A 49 -25.27 -68.39 61.28
C LEU A 49 -25.20 -69.86 60.86
N LYS A 50 -25.20 -70.11 59.54
CA LYS A 50 -25.04 -71.44 58.97
C LYS A 50 -24.30 -71.31 57.64
N ALA A 51 -23.18 -72.04 57.51
CA ALA A 51 -22.43 -72.08 56.26
C ALA A 51 -23.21 -72.86 55.19
N ALA A 52 -22.97 -72.52 53.92
CA ALA A 52 -23.51 -73.25 52.79
C ALA A 52 -22.99 -74.69 52.80
N ARG A 53 -23.81 -75.65 52.37
CA ARG A 53 -23.40 -77.06 52.20
C ARG A 53 -23.77 -77.54 50.82
N ALA A 54 -22.86 -78.25 50.16
CA ALA A 54 -23.12 -78.89 48.87
C ALA A 54 -24.09 -80.08 49.02
N PRO A 55 -24.89 -80.41 47.98
CA PRO A 55 -25.78 -81.57 48.00
C PRO A 55 -25.01 -82.90 48.12
N GLN A 56 -25.57 -83.87 48.86
CA GLN A 56 -25.08 -85.25 48.99
C GLN A 56 -26.14 -86.25 48.48
N ASN A 57 -25.77 -87.52 48.28
CA ASN A 57 -26.60 -88.57 47.65
C ASN A 57 -28.02 -88.74 48.23
N ASN A 58 -28.29 -88.33 49.48
CA ASN A 58 -29.61 -88.46 50.12
C ASN A 58 -30.19 -87.14 50.67
N VAL A 59 -29.51 -85.99 50.53
CA VAL A 59 -30.00 -84.67 51.02
C VAL A 59 -29.50 -83.53 50.12
N GLY A 60 -30.38 -82.59 49.79
CA GLY A 60 -30.06 -81.41 48.98
C GLY A 60 -29.11 -80.41 49.66
N GLY A 61 -28.47 -79.56 48.86
CA GLY A 61 -27.60 -78.49 49.36
C GLY A 61 -28.41 -77.44 50.13
N THR A 62 -27.78 -76.79 51.10
CA THR A 62 -28.42 -75.73 51.90
C THR A 62 -27.70 -74.41 51.70
N ASN A 63 -28.47 -73.34 51.45
CA ASN A 63 -27.96 -71.98 51.34
C ASN A 63 -27.36 -71.49 52.67
N PRO A 64 -26.35 -70.61 52.63
CA PRO A 64 -25.82 -69.98 53.84
C PRO A 64 -26.87 -69.03 54.41
N ILE A 65 -26.99 -69.01 55.73
CA ILE A 65 -27.83 -68.04 56.44
C ILE A 65 -26.90 -66.97 57.00
N GLN A 66 -26.98 -65.77 56.43
CA GLN A 66 -26.19 -64.62 56.84
C GLN A 66 -27.12 -63.46 57.24
N ILE A 67 -26.75 -62.76 58.31
CA ILE A 67 -27.47 -61.58 58.79
C ILE A 67 -26.48 -60.42 58.82
N GLY A 68 -26.86 -59.29 58.22
CA GLY A 68 -26.07 -58.07 58.24
C GLY A 68 -26.11 -57.36 59.59
N LEU A 69 -24.98 -56.74 59.95
CA LEU A 69 -24.84 -55.92 61.17
C LEU A 69 -25.10 -54.42 60.91
N GLY A 70 -25.77 -54.08 59.81
CA GLY A 70 -26.08 -52.71 59.40
C GLY A 70 -25.31 -52.26 58.16
N SER A 71 -25.11 -50.95 58.04
CA SER A 71 -24.38 -50.30 56.94
C SER A 71 -23.28 -49.38 57.48
N GLN A 72 -22.27 -49.09 56.67
CA GLN A 72 -21.22 -48.12 56.98
C GLN A 72 -20.98 -47.18 55.79
N LEU A 73 -20.48 -45.98 56.08
CA LEU A 73 -19.99 -45.05 55.07
C LEU A 73 -18.85 -45.72 54.27
N ALA A 74 -18.99 -45.77 52.94
CA ALA A 74 -17.95 -46.30 52.07
C ALA A 74 -17.04 -45.16 51.58
N THR A 75 -17.62 -44.19 50.88
CA THR A 75 -16.90 -43.03 50.35
C THR A 75 -17.78 -41.78 50.36
N VAL A 76 -17.13 -40.62 50.36
CA VAL A 76 -17.70 -39.36 49.92
C VAL A 76 -16.90 -38.92 48.70
N ASP A 77 -17.47 -39.06 47.50
CA ASP A 77 -16.81 -38.74 46.23
C ASP A 77 -17.32 -37.41 45.64
N LYS A 78 -16.41 -36.65 45.02
CA LYS A 78 -16.77 -35.43 44.28
C LYS A 78 -17.21 -35.78 42.86
N ILE A 79 -18.32 -35.19 42.44
CA ILE A 79 -18.81 -35.31 41.06
C ILE A 79 -18.15 -34.20 40.24
N MET A 80 -17.13 -34.55 39.47
CA MET A 80 -16.32 -33.60 38.69
C MET A 80 -16.92 -33.22 37.33
N THR A 81 -18.22 -33.46 37.13
CA THR A 81 -18.93 -33.06 35.90
C THR A 81 -19.00 -31.54 35.76
N GLN A 82 -19.08 -31.07 34.52
CA GLN A 82 -19.23 -29.65 34.19
C GLN A 82 -20.55 -29.09 34.76
N GLY A 83 -20.51 -27.87 35.32
CA GLY A 83 -21.69 -27.08 35.66
C GLY A 83 -22.21 -26.23 34.50
N SER A 84 -23.27 -25.45 34.73
CA SER A 84 -23.75 -24.48 33.73
C SER A 84 -22.85 -23.24 33.70
N PHE A 85 -22.68 -22.64 32.51
CA PHE A 85 -21.95 -21.38 32.37
C PHE A 85 -22.87 -20.18 32.60
N GLN A 86 -22.39 -19.21 33.37
CA GLN A 86 -23.02 -17.90 33.52
C GLN A 86 -22.15 -16.83 32.85
N ASN A 87 -22.72 -16.11 31.88
CA ASN A 87 -22.05 -14.96 31.27
C ASN A 87 -22.05 -13.79 32.27
N THR A 88 -20.87 -13.25 32.58
CA THR A 88 -20.69 -12.14 33.52
C THR A 88 -20.37 -10.82 32.82
N GLY A 89 -19.92 -10.88 31.56
CA GLY A 89 -19.47 -9.72 30.80
C GLY A 89 -18.14 -9.11 31.26
N ARG A 90 -17.50 -9.66 32.31
CA ARG A 90 -16.15 -9.22 32.74
C ARG A 90 -15.09 -9.95 31.93
N LYS A 91 -14.20 -9.21 31.27
CA LYS A 91 -13.16 -9.77 30.38
C LYS A 91 -12.21 -10.77 31.06
N LEU A 92 -12.04 -10.65 32.37
CA LEU A 92 -11.14 -11.49 33.18
C LEU A 92 -11.80 -12.74 33.75
N ASP A 93 -13.13 -12.83 33.68
CA ASP A 93 -13.82 -14.04 34.09
C ASP A 93 -13.68 -15.10 33.00
N LEU A 94 -13.10 -16.24 33.35
CA LEU A 94 -12.86 -17.35 32.43
C LEU A 94 -13.56 -18.61 32.94
N ALA A 95 -14.24 -19.31 32.05
CA ALA A 95 -14.77 -20.64 32.32
C ALA A 95 -14.02 -21.68 31.48
N ILE A 96 -13.82 -22.87 32.03
CA ILE A 96 -13.22 -23.99 31.28
C ILE A 96 -14.35 -24.83 30.70
N GLN A 97 -14.36 -25.05 29.39
CA GLN A 97 -15.26 -25.98 28.72
C GLN A 97 -14.54 -27.31 28.45
N GLY A 98 -14.96 -28.36 29.13
CA GLY A 98 -14.34 -29.68 29.12
C GLY A 98 -13.48 -29.95 30.35
N ASP A 99 -12.52 -30.86 30.23
CA ASP A 99 -11.67 -31.28 31.34
C ASP A 99 -10.47 -30.35 31.54
N GLY A 100 -10.22 -29.89 32.76
CA GLY A 100 -9.06 -29.05 33.07
C GLY A 100 -9.26 -28.18 34.31
N PHE A 101 -8.18 -27.77 34.96
CA PHE A 101 -8.20 -26.89 36.11
C PHE A 101 -7.25 -25.72 35.85
N PHE A 102 -7.61 -24.53 36.31
CA PHE A 102 -6.68 -23.41 36.39
C PHE A 102 -5.59 -23.74 37.41
N VAL A 103 -4.36 -23.38 37.07
CA VAL A 103 -3.20 -23.57 37.94
C VAL A 103 -2.93 -22.26 38.68
N LEU A 104 -2.97 -22.31 40.00
CA LEU A 104 -2.69 -21.20 40.89
C LEU A 104 -1.44 -21.49 41.72
N SER A 105 -0.72 -20.45 42.13
CA SER A 105 0.47 -20.56 42.98
C SER A 105 0.40 -19.58 44.15
N ASP A 106 0.84 -20.03 45.32
CA ASP A 106 1.14 -19.19 46.49
C ASP A 106 2.64 -18.85 46.62
N GLY A 107 3.45 -19.27 45.64
CA GLY A 107 4.91 -19.14 45.65
C GLY A 107 5.66 -20.27 46.37
N GLN A 108 4.96 -21.21 47.00
CA GLN A 108 5.54 -22.43 47.60
C GLN A 108 5.00 -23.71 46.94
N GLY A 109 3.76 -23.69 46.47
CA GLY A 109 3.12 -24.84 45.82
C GLY A 109 2.02 -24.44 44.85
N TYR A 110 1.59 -25.43 44.05
CA TYR A 110 0.51 -25.28 43.08
C TYR A 110 -0.82 -25.78 43.62
N TYR A 111 -1.85 -24.98 43.41
CA TYR A 111 -3.25 -25.29 43.70
C TYR A 111 -4.05 -25.28 42.40
N TYR A 112 -5.14 -26.03 42.37
CA TYR A 112 -5.93 -26.23 41.17
C TYR A 112 -7.37 -25.81 41.44
N THR A 113 -8.00 -25.09 40.52
CA THR A 113 -9.39 -24.64 40.68
C THR A 113 -10.17 -24.70 39.38
N ARG A 114 -11.49 -24.82 39.49
CA ARG A 114 -12.43 -24.62 38.39
C ARG A 114 -13.01 -23.20 38.37
N ALA A 115 -12.86 -22.45 39.45
CA ALA A 115 -13.32 -21.07 39.52
C ALA A 115 -12.33 -20.17 38.78
N GLY A 116 -12.77 -19.56 37.68
CA GLY A 116 -11.95 -18.61 36.91
C GLY A 116 -12.37 -17.15 37.12
N ALA A 117 -12.73 -16.79 38.36
CA ALA A 117 -12.95 -15.41 38.74
C ALA A 117 -11.59 -14.71 38.96
N LEU A 118 -11.00 -14.21 37.88
CA LEU A 118 -9.66 -13.62 37.89
C LEU A 118 -9.72 -12.10 38.04
N ASP A 119 -8.70 -11.54 38.65
CA ASP A 119 -8.47 -10.10 38.74
C ASP A 119 -6.97 -9.80 38.55
N VAL A 120 -6.62 -8.53 38.43
CA VAL A 120 -5.23 -8.08 38.30
C VAL A 120 -4.81 -7.35 39.58
N ASP A 121 -3.68 -7.75 40.17
CA ASP A 121 -3.13 -7.11 41.36
C ASP A 121 -2.43 -5.76 41.07
N MET A 122 -1.98 -5.06 42.11
CA MET A 122 -1.25 -3.78 41.96
C MET A 122 0.05 -3.91 41.14
N ASN A 123 0.66 -5.08 41.11
CA ASN A 123 1.87 -5.36 40.34
C ASN A 123 1.56 -5.78 38.90
N GLY A 124 0.28 -5.84 38.51
CA GLY A 124 -0.16 -6.33 37.21
C GLY A 124 -0.26 -7.85 37.12
N THR A 125 -0.03 -8.61 38.19
CA THR A 125 -0.12 -10.07 38.15
C THR A 125 -1.56 -10.52 38.11
N LEU A 126 -1.88 -11.48 37.25
CA LEU A 126 -3.17 -12.16 37.27
C LEU A 126 -3.29 -12.98 38.56
N ILE A 127 -4.33 -12.68 39.33
CA ILE A 127 -4.65 -13.35 40.58
C ILE A 127 -6.08 -13.88 40.54
N HIS A 128 -6.34 -14.90 41.34
CA HIS A 128 -7.71 -15.31 41.62
C HIS A 128 -8.33 -14.36 42.65
N SER A 129 -9.51 -13.80 42.34
CA SER A 129 -10.09 -12.66 43.08
C SER A 129 -10.41 -12.96 44.55
N SER A 130 -10.76 -14.20 44.90
CA SER A 130 -11.13 -14.57 46.27
C SER A 130 -9.97 -15.05 47.14
N THR A 131 -8.93 -15.63 46.53
CA THR A 131 -7.80 -16.24 47.27
C THR A 131 -6.52 -15.42 47.19
N GLY A 132 -6.42 -14.50 46.22
CA GLY A 132 -5.21 -13.72 45.96
C GLY A 132 -4.05 -14.52 45.40
N MET A 133 -4.25 -15.81 45.09
CA MET A 133 -3.22 -16.67 44.52
C MET A 133 -2.96 -16.31 43.05
N LYS A 134 -1.72 -16.44 42.61
CA LYS A 134 -1.30 -16.04 41.26
C LYS A 134 -1.63 -17.09 40.23
N VAL A 135 -2.22 -16.68 39.12
CA VAL A 135 -2.51 -17.55 37.98
C VAL A 135 -1.22 -17.85 37.23
N GLN A 136 -0.99 -19.13 36.97
CA GLN A 136 0.20 -19.60 36.25
C GLN A 136 -0.07 -19.76 34.76
N GLY A 137 0.96 -19.53 33.97
CA GLY A 137 0.93 -19.65 32.52
C GLY A 137 2.30 -19.43 31.89
N TRP A 138 2.28 -19.10 30.61
CA TRP A 138 3.47 -18.70 29.87
C TRP A 138 3.38 -17.21 29.56
N THR A 139 4.43 -16.46 29.88
CA THR A 139 4.57 -15.08 29.42
C THR A 139 5.07 -15.09 27.98
N ALA A 140 4.64 -14.10 27.19
CA ALA A 140 5.12 -14.01 25.82
C ALA A 140 6.57 -13.51 25.80
N VAL A 141 7.41 -14.18 25.02
CA VAL A 141 8.82 -13.84 24.80
C VAL A 141 8.93 -13.07 23.50
N GLN A 142 9.65 -11.96 23.52
CA GLN A 142 9.91 -11.16 22.33
C GLN A 142 11.05 -11.78 21.51
N ASP A 143 10.83 -11.99 20.22
CA ASP A 143 11.89 -12.34 19.29
C ASP A 143 12.81 -11.12 19.09
N PRO A 144 14.13 -11.25 19.35
CA PRO A 144 15.09 -10.15 19.20
C PRO A 144 15.29 -9.69 17.76
N THR A 145 14.87 -10.46 16.75
CA THR A 145 15.06 -10.12 15.33
C THR A 145 13.80 -9.57 14.66
N THR A 146 12.63 -10.10 14.99
CA THR A 146 11.36 -9.68 14.39
C THR A 146 10.56 -8.72 15.28
N GLY A 147 10.97 -8.56 16.55
CA GLY A 147 10.26 -7.72 17.53
C GLY A 147 8.88 -8.25 17.94
N GLN A 148 8.39 -9.33 17.32
CA GLN A 148 7.11 -9.97 17.61
C GLN A 148 7.20 -10.82 18.87
N ARG A 149 6.13 -10.83 19.67
CA ARG A 149 6.04 -11.71 20.84
C ARG A 149 5.38 -13.03 20.47
N TYR A 150 6.01 -14.13 20.88
CA TYR A 150 5.44 -15.47 20.77
C TYR A 150 5.40 -16.15 22.13
N ILE A 151 4.58 -17.18 22.24
CA ILE A 151 4.46 -17.97 23.47
C ILE A 151 5.11 -19.33 23.24
N ASP A 152 6.14 -19.62 24.02
CA ASP A 152 6.73 -20.95 24.07
C ASP A 152 6.09 -21.77 25.19
N THR A 153 5.13 -22.63 24.84
CA THR A 153 4.45 -23.51 25.77
C THR A 153 5.33 -24.65 26.31
N ASN A 154 6.57 -24.79 25.82
CA ASN A 154 7.53 -25.79 26.31
C ASN A 154 8.36 -25.27 27.50
N GLN A 155 8.31 -23.96 27.78
CA GLN A 155 8.96 -23.39 28.96
C GLN A 155 8.23 -23.80 30.25
N PRO A 156 8.91 -23.78 31.41
CA PRO A 156 8.21 -23.90 32.69
C PRO A 156 7.16 -22.79 32.83
N ILE A 157 6.02 -23.15 33.43
CA ILE A 157 4.99 -22.17 33.78
C ILE A 157 5.52 -21.19 34.84
N GLY A 158 5.03 -19.96 34.78
CA GLY A 158 5.32 -18.91 35.75
C GLY A 158 4.15 -17.94 35.90
N ASP A 159 4.38 -16.90 36.70
CA ASP A 159 3.39 -15.85 36.96
C ASP A 159 3.08 -15.05 35.69
N ILE A 160 1.79 -14.86 35.37
CA ILE A 160 1.38 -14.00 34.27
C ILE A 160 1.27 -12.57 34.78
N VAL A 161 2.13 -11.68 34.29
CA VAL A 161 2.14 -10.25 34.64
C VAL A 161 1.69 -9.41 33.45
N ILE A 162 0.62 -8.65 33.63
CA ILE A 162 0.04 -7.67 32.71
C ILE A 162 -0.02 -6.34 33.45
N SER A 163 0.99 -5.50 33.26
CA SER A 163 0.99 -4.16 33.86
C SER A 163 0.30 -3.16 32.94
N ALA A 164 -0.53 -2.28 33.50
CA ALA A 164 -1.15 -1.16 32.78
C ALA A 164 -0.12 -0.17 32.22
N GLY A 165 1.15 -0.24 32.67
CA GLY A 165 2.27 0.53 32.13
C GLY A 165 3.08 -0.18 31.04
N MET A 166 2.64 -1.35 30.56
CA MET A 166 3.35 -2.02 29.46
C MET A 166 3.34 -1.16 28.21
N THR A 167 4.53 -0.96 27.65
CA THR A 167 4.71 -0.30 26.37
C THR A 167 5.07 -1.32 25.31
N MET A 168 4.51 -1.12 24.12
CA MET A 168 5.03 -1.67 22.89
C MET A 168 6.14 -0.72 22.43
N PRO A 169 7.38 -1.20 22.26
CA PRO A 169 8.46 -0.38 21.76
C PRO A 169 8.10 0.13 20.35
N ALA A 170 8.60 1.32 20.03
CA ALA A 170 8.58 1.77 18.66
C ALA A 170 9.45 0.85 17.79
N ASN A 171 9.05 0.68 16.54
CA ASN A 171 9.86 0.02 15.52
C ASN A 171 9.99 0.94 14.33
N ALA A 172 11.23 1.12 13.85
CA ALA A 172 11.47 1.84 12.61
C ALA A 172 10.82 1.12 11.44
N THR A 173 10.31 1.90 10.48
CA THR A 173 9.81 1.34 9.22
C THR A 173 11.00 0.86 8.41
N SER A 174 11.00 -0.42 8.05
CA SER A 174 12.01 -1.01 7.16
C SER A 174 11.41 -1.54 5.86
N LEU A 175 10.09 -1.72 5.81
CA LEU A 175 9.36 -2.13 4.61
C LEU A 175 8.08 -1.32 4.50
N ALA A 176 7.83 -0.76 3.32
CA ALA A 176 6.57 -0.14 2.96
C ALA A 176 6.13 -0.66 1.58
N ARG A 177 4.90 -1.18 1.51
CA ARG A 177 4.35 -1.78 0.30
C ARG A 177 3.23 -0.92 -0.29
N MET A 178 3.30 -0.73 -1.60
CA MET A 178 2.35 0.05 -2.37
C MET A 178 1.58 -0.84 -3.34
N GLU A 179 0.27 -0.64 -3.40
CA GLU A 179 -0.62 -1.39 -4.28
C GLU A 179 -1.60 -0.44 -4.97
N GLY A 180 -2.12 -0.86 -6.12
CA GLY A 180 -3.16 -0.15 -6.85
C GLY A 180 -2.79 0.10 -8.30
N ASN A 181 -3.53 1.03 -8.92
CA ASN A 181 -3.45 1.29 -10.35
C ASN A 181 -2.84 2.67 -10.65
N LEU A 182 -1.95 2.72 -11.65
CA LEU A 182 -1.52 3.95 -12.32
C LEU A 182 -2.19 4.05 -13.70
N ASN A 183 -2.71 5.22 -14.04
CA ASN A 183 -3.57 5.41 -15.20
C ASN A 183 -2.79 5.35 -16.53
N SER A 184 -3.04 4.31 -17.33
CA SER A 184 -2.41 4.19 -18.66
C SER A 184 -2.78 5.30 -19.66
N THR A 185 -3.83 6.07 -19.42
CA THR A 185 -4.28 7.14 -20.34
C THR A 185 -3.85 8.54 -19.91
N SER A 186 -2.96 8.68 -18.92
CA SER A 186 -2.51 10.00 -18.47
C SER A 186 -1.67 10.75 -19.51
N GLY A 187 -1.83 12.06 -19.62
CA GLY A 187 -1.19 12.93 -20.62
C GLY A 187 -2.18 13.49 -21.63
N ILE A 188 -1.66 13.92 -22.79
CA ILE A 188 -2.49 14.41 -23.89
C ILE A 188 -3.02 13.21 -24.67
N LEU A 189 -4.34 13.11 -24.79
CA LEU A 189 -4.99 12.03 -25.53
C LEU A 189 -4.93 12.28 -27.04
N PRO A 190 -4.74 11.23 -27.86
CA PRO A 190 -4.81 11.36 -29.31
C PRO A 190 -6.22 11.78 -29.72
N PHE A 191 -6.32 12.63 -30.74
CA PHE A 191 -7.59 13.08 -31.31
C PHE A 191 -7.49 13.11 -32.83
N ALA A 192 -8.65 13.17 -33.49
CA ALA A 192 -8.74 13.38 -34.92
C ALA A 192 -9.50 14.68 -35.22
N MET A 193 -9.11 15.36 -36.29
CA MET A 193 -9.74 16.57 -36.80
C MET A 193 -9.98 16.40 -38.29
N THR A 194 -11.12 16.88 -38.78
CA THR A 194 -11.42 16.89 -40.21
C THR A 194 -11.25 18.31 -40.73
N VAL A 195 -10.42 18.49 -41.76
CA VAL A 195 -10.21 19.76 -42.47
C VAL A 195 -10.78 19.67 -43.88
N THR A 196 -11.13 20.80 -44.48
CA THR A 196 -11.71 20.88 -45.83
C THR A 196 -10.74 21.64 -46.73
N ASP A 197 -10.38 21.07 -47.87
CA ASP A 197 -9.51 21.73 -48.85
C ASP A 197 -10.26 22.75 -49.73
N ASP A 198 -9.50 23.50 -50.55
CA ASP A 198 -10.03 24.47 -51.51
C ASP A 198 -11.04 23.89 -52.51
N ASN A 199 -11.03 22.56 -52.72
CA ASN A 199 -11.94 21.83 -53.61
C ASN A 199 -13.20 21.31 -52.87
N GLY A 200 -13.32 21.56 -51.57
CA GLY A 200 -14.42 21.09 -50.74
C GLY A 200 -14.31 19.62 -50.31
N GLN A 201 -13.17 18.97 -50.50
CA GLN A 201 -12.91 17.60 -50.05
C GLN A 201 -12.46 17.61 -48.58
N GLN A 202 -13.04 16.69 -47.80
CA GLN A 202 -12.71 16.51 -46.39
C GLN A 202 -11.53 15.57 -46.22
N HIS A 203 -10.57 15.94 -45.37
CA HIS A 203 -9.41 15.14 -45.00
C HIS A 203 -9.37 14.99 -43.49
N THR A 204 -9.27 13.75 -43.00
CA THR A 204 -9.17 13.45 -41.56
C THR A 204 -7.71 13.31 -41.14
N VAL A 205 -7.27 14.15 -40.21
CA VAL A 205 -5.94 14.13 -39.62
C VAL A 205 -6.00 13.58 -38.20
N ARG A 206 -5.13 12.63 -37.89
CA ARG A 206 -4.99 12.03 -36.55
C ARG A 206 -3.72 12.53 -35.87
N PHE A 207 -3.87 13.18 -34.73
CA PHE A 207 -2.76 13.60 -33.88
C PHE A 207 -2.48 12.53 -32.81
N VAL A 208 -1.22 12.15 -32.68
CA VAL A 208 -0.70 11.26 -31.63
C VAL A 208 0.35 11.99 -30.82
N PHE A 209 0.27 11.86 -29.51
CA PHE A 209 1.22 12.46 -28.59
C PHE A 209 2.06 11.36 -27.94
N SER A 210 3.37 11.58 -27.89
CA SER A 210 4.33 10.72 -27.21
C SER A 210 5.31 11.57 -26.41
N ARG A 211 5.83 11.02 -25.32
CA ARG A 211 6.96 11.61 -24.59
C ARG A 211 8.21 10.82 -24.93
N THR A 212 9.26 11.53 -25.29
CA THR A 212 10.56 10.97 -25.66
C THR A 212 11.66 11.47 -24.72
N GLU A 213 12.87 10.90 -24.82
CA GLU A 213 14.04 11.38 -24.05
C GLU A 213 14.36 12.86 -24.32
N ALA A 214 14.23 13.28 -25.59
CA ALA A 214 14.40 14.68 -26.00
C ALA A 214 13.37 15.63 -25.34
N ASP A 215 12.17 15.13 -25.03
CA ASP A 215 11.15 15.90 -24.32
C ASP A 215 11.52 16.13 -22.85
N ILE A 216 12.17 15.16 -22.20
CA ILE A 216 12.64 15.25 -20.81
C ILE A 216 13.81 16.24 -20.72
N ALA A 217 14.76 16.16 -21.67
CA ALA A 217 15.91 17.05 -21.73
C ALA A 217 15.49 18.53 -21.87
N ARG A 218 14.45 18.80 -22.68
CA ARG A 218 13.89 20.16 -22.87
C ARG A 218 13.34 20.77 -21.58
N GLN A 219 12.92 19.95 -20.62
CA GLN A 219 12.30 20.39 -19.37
C GLN A 219 13.31 20.73 -18.26
N ASN A 220 14.62 20.69 -18.50
CA ASN A 220 15.65 20.80 -17.45
C ASN A 220 15.48 19.76 -16.32
N GLY A 221 14.85 18.62 -16.63
CA GLY A 221 14.76 17.49 -15.70
C GLY A 221 13.43 16.72 -15.77
N PRO A 222 13.41 15.51 -15.18
CA PRO A 222 12.24 14.64 -15.17
C PRO A 222 11.05 15.13 -14.34
N PHE A 223 11.29 15.92 -13.28
CA PHE A 223 10.29 16.25 -12.26
C PHE A 223 9.90 17.73 -12.21
N THR A 224 9.63 18.33 -13.38
CA THR A 224 9.22 19.73 -13.49
C THR A 224 7.70 19.90 -13.55
N GLU A 225 7.21 21.12 -13.31
CA GLU A 225 5.76 21.40 -13.40
C GLU A 225 5.24 21.43 -14.85
N ASN A 226 6.13 21.63 -15.81
CA ASN A 226 5.83 21.71 -17.23
C ASN A 226 6.21 20.38 -17.89
N GLN A 227 5.35 19.88 -18.77
CA GLN A 227 5.51 18.58 -19.41
C GLN A 227 5.52 18.79 -20.93
N SER A 228 6.62 18.44 -21.59
CA SER A 228 6.81 18.43 -23.04
C SER A 228 6.31 17.12 -23.63
N TYR A 229 5.62 17.22 -24.76
CA TYR A 229 5.13 16.11 -25.56
C TYR A 229 5.51 16.35 -27.02
N THR A 230 6.05 15.33 -27.68
CA THR A 230 6.17 15.30 -29.13
C THR A 230 4.83 14.88 -29.73
N TRP A 231 4.34 15.62 -30.73
CA TRP A 231 3.14 15.27 -31.48
C TRP A 231 3.48 14.87 -32.91
N ARG A 232 2.71 13.93 -33.45
CA ARG A 232 2.79 13.44 -34.82
C ARG A 232 1.40 13.45 -35.46
N ALA A 233 1.29 14.05 -36.62
CA ALA A 233 0.06 14.13 -37.40
C ALA A 233 0.10 13.13 -38.56
N TYR A 234 -0.94 12.31 -38.68
CA TYR A 234 -1.09 11.32 -39.74
C TYR A 234 -2.31 11.62 -40.60
N ASP A 235 -2.19 11.42 -41.92
CA ASP A 235 -3.31 11.47 -42.86
C ASP A 235 -4.17 10.19 -42.83
N GLU A 236 -5.21 10.15 -43.67
CA GLU A 236 -6.12 9.01 -43.83
C GLU A 236 -5.43 7.73 -44.33
N SER A 237 -4.28 7.87 -45.01
CA SER A 237 -3.44 6.76 -45.49
C SER A 237 -2.39 6.32 -44.45
N ASN A 238 -2.42 6.90 -43.25
CA ASN A 238 -1.46 6.69 -42.17
C ASN A 238 -0.02 7.14 -42.52
N THR A 239 0.11 8.11 -43.42
CA THR A 239 1.35 8.81 -43.75
C THR A 239 1.57 9.94 -42.75
N LEU A 240 2.80 10.10 -42.26
CA LEU A 240 3.17 11.22 -41.39
C LEU A 240 3.19 12.52 -42.21
N ILE A 241 2.37 13.50 -41.84
CA ILE A 241 2.24 14.81 -42.51
C ILE A 241 2.80 15.98 -41.69
N GLY A 242 3.08 15.75 -40.40
CA GLY A 242 3.69 16.75 -39.52
C GLY A 242 4.18 16.16 -38.22
N GLU A 243 5.22 16.76 -37.66
CA GLU A 243 5.78 16.42 -36.35
C GLU A 243 6.18 17.71 -35.64
N GLY A 244 6.08 17.74 -34.31
CA GLY A 244 6.47 18.90 -33.51
C GLY A 244 6.43 18.59 -32.02
N TYR A 245 6.52 19.63 -31.20
CA TYR A 245 6.43 19.51 -29.75
C TYR A 245 5.45 20.52 -29.16
N VAL A 246 4.92 20.19 -27.98
CA VAL A 246 4.09 21.08 -27.15
C VAL A 246 4.47 20.90 -25.69
N VAL A 247 4.67 22.02 -25.00
CA VAL A 247 4.94 22.07 -23.56
C VAL A 247 3.69 22.57 -22.87
N VAL A 248 3.13 21.74 -21.98
CA VAL A 248 1.95 22.08 -21.20
C VAL A 248 2.30 22.20 -19.72
N ASN A 249 1.64 23.11 -19.00
CA ASN A 249 1.74 23.16 -17.55
C ASN A 249 0.91 22.05 -16.88
N GLN A 250 0.94 21.98 -15.54
CA GLN A 250 0.17 21.02 -14.74
C GLN A 250 -1.36 21.05 -14.97
N PHE A 251 -1.90 22.09 -15.61
CA PHE A 251 -3.33 22.25 -15.93
C PHE A 251 -3.66 21.97 -17.40
N GLY A 252 -2.68 21.50 -18.20
CA GLY A 252 -2.87 21.23 -19.63
C GLY A 252 -2.88 22.48 -20.51
N ARG A 253 -2.40 23.62 -20.01
CA ARG A 253 -2.27 24.85 -20.81
C ARG A 253 -0.91 24.91 -21.48
N VAL A 254 -0.89 25.26 -22.76
CA VAL A 254 0.31 25.42 -23.57
C VAL A 254 1.12 26.62 -23.06
N VAL A 255 2.37 26.35 -22.75
CA VAL A 255 3.41 27.33 -22.40
C VAL A 255 4.27 27.63 -23.62
N GLU A 256 4.59 26.61 -24.40
CA GLU A 256 5.45 26.69 -25.59
C GLU A 256 5.05 25.60 -26.59
N SER A 257 5.21 25.84 -27.88
CA SER A 257 5.05 24.82 -28.94
C SER A 257 5.96 25.13 -30.12
N GLY A 258 6.33 24.12 -30.89
CA GLY A 258 6.99 24.32 -32.18
C GLY A 258 6.82 23.11 -33.10
N ASN A 259 7.06 23.33 -34.40
CA ASN A 259 7.05 22.28 -35.42
C ASN A 259 8.48 21.78 -35.66
N TYR A 260 8.68 20.48 -35.86
CA TYR A 260 9.91 19.95 -36.45
C TYR A 260 9.77 19.99 -37.98
N LEU A 261 10.79 20.47 -38.69
CA LEU A 261 10.70 20.61 -40.15
C LEU A 261 10.60 19.25 -40.85
N PHE A 262 9.66 19.17 -41.80
CA PHE A 262 9.64 18.14 -42.83
C PHE A 262 10.74 18.44 -43.87
N SER A 263 11.51 17.43 -44.26
CA SER A 263 12.72 17.53 -45.10
C SER A 263 12.48 17.92 -46.58
N THR A 264 11.39 18.62 -46.91
CA THR A 264 11.00 18.93 -48.30
C THR A 264 11.38 20.35 -48.74
N LEU A 265 11.83 21.21 -47.83
CA LEU A 265 12.34 22.53 -48.17
C LEU A 265 13.87 22.53 -48.17
N ASN A 266 14.48 22.70 -49.35
CA ASN A 266 15.90 22.91 -49.45
C ASN A 266 16.22 24.34 -48.97
N PRO A 267 17.05 24.53 -47.93
CA PRO A 267 17.46 25.86 -47.50
C PRO A 267 18.26 26.54 -48.62
N THR A 268 18.11 27.86 -48.75
CA THR A 268 18.88 28.67 -49.70
C THR A 268 20.37 28.65 -49.36
N SER A 269 20.67 28.66 -48.06
CA SER A 269 22.02 28.50 -47.49
C SER A 269 21.91 27.84 -46.11
N SER A 270 22.90 27.03 -45.71
CA SER A 270 22.98 26.44 -44.35
C SER A 270 24.38 26.60 -43.76
N TYR A 271 24.47 26.95 -42.48
CA TYR A 271 25.73 27.20 -41.76
C TYR A 271 25.75 26.51 -40.41
N THR A 272 26.92 26.09 -39.94
CA THR A 272 27.13 25.69 -38.54
C THR A 272 27.99 26.75 -37.86
N ILE A 273 27.49 27.35 -36.79
CA ILE A 273 28.08 28.53 -36.13
C ILE A 273 28.22 28.27 -34.63
N ASN A 274 29.38 28.61 -34.08
CA ASN A 274 29.60 28.60 -32.64
C ASN A 274 29.24 29.96 -32.06
N ALA A 275 28.32 29.99 -31.10
CA ALA A 275 27.94 31.24 -30.43
C ALA A 275 29.10 31.75 -29.58
N THR A 276 29.53 32.99 -29.80
CA THR A 276 30.59 33.66 -29.02
C THR A 276 30.05 34.52 -27.88
N VAL A 277 28.78 34.94 -27.93
CA VAL A 277 28.12 35.80 -26.95
C VAL A 277 26.76 35.21 -26.59
N ASN A 278 26.36 35.28 -25.31
CA ASN A 278 25.01 34.87 -24.89
C ASN A 278 23.97 35.82 -25.53
N GLY A 279 22.88 35.26 -26.04
CA GLY A 279 21.78 36.04 -26.57
C GLY A 279 21.89 36.43 -28.05
N THR A 280 23.04 36.19 -28.70
CA THR A 280 23.29 36.67 -30.06
C THR A 280 24.09 35.67 -30.90
N LEU A 281 23.65 35.44 -32.14
CA LEU A 281 24.35 34.66 -33.16
C LEU A 281 24.59 35.52 -34.40
N SER A 282 25.84 35.53 -34.89
CA SER A 282 26.19 36.27 -36.12
C SER A 282 26.44 35.30 -37.26
N VAL A 283 25.65 35.43 -38.32
CA VAL A 283 25.75 34.67 -39.56
C VAL A 283 26.42 35.54 -40.60
N ASN A 284 27.39 34.97 -41.32
CA ASN A 284 28.08 35.68 -42.40
C ASN A 284 27.88 34.91 -43.71
N ASP A 285 26.89 35.32 -44.52
CA ASP A 285 26.64 34.80 -45.86
C ASP A 285 27.33 35.72 -46.89
N ALA A 286 28.57 35.36 -47.25
CA ALA A 286 29.34 36.08 -48.26
C ALA A 286 28.90 35.77 -49.71
N THR A 287 28.06 34.75 -49.90
CA THR A 287 27.60 34.33 -51.23
C THR A 287 26.39 35.13 -51.70
N ARG A 288 25.60 35.67 -50.76
CA ARG A 288 24.43 36.52 -51.00
C ARG A 288 24.35 37.66 -49.98
N PRO A 289 25.09 38.75 -50.19
CA PRO A 289 25.25 39.81 -49.20
C PRO A 289 23.96 40.55 -48.80
N ASN A 290 22.92 40.61 -49.63
CA ASN A 290 21.72 41.40 -49.31
C ASN A 290 20.43 40.61 -49.51
N GLY A 291 19.47 40.83 -48.61
CA GLY A 291 18.13 40.25 -48.71
C GLY A 291 17.50 39.98 -47.36
N THR A 292 16.18 39.87 -47.33
CA THR A 292 15.42 39.37 -46.19
C THR A 292 15.29 37.87 -46.31
N TYR A 293 15.83 37.17 -45.30
CA TYR A 293 15.76 35.73 -45.18
C TYR A 293 14.87 35.38 -44.00
N TYR A 294 14.09 34.32 -44.16
CA TYR A 294 13.54 33.62 -43.02
C TYR A 294 14.64 32.72 -42.47
N VAL A 295 15.00 32.96 -41.22
CA VAL A 295 16.10 32.28 -40.55
C VAL A 295 15.53 31.30 -39.56
N MET A 296 16.11 30.11 -39.55
CA MET A 296 15.85 29.10 -38.55
C MET A 296 17.17 28.66 -37.95
N VAL A 297 17.26 28.72 -36.63
CA VAL A 297 18.44 28.27 -35.88
C VAL A 297 18.03 27.02 -35.12
N THR A 298 18.79 25.95 -35.26
CA THR A 298 18.66 24.75 -34.44
C THR A 298 19.91 24.47 -33.62
N ASP A 299 19.77 23.77 -32.50
CA ASP A 299 20.91 23.20 -31.80
C ASP A 299 21.44 21.93 -32.49
N SER A 300 22.45 21.28 -31.88
CA SER A 300 23.05 20.03 -32.36
C SER A 300 22.09 18.84 -32.37
N ASN A 301 20.97 18.93 -31.65
CA ASN A 301 19.96 17.89 -31.52
C ASN A 301 18.72 18.20 -32.38
N GLY A 302 18.76 19.27 -33.18
CA GLY A 302 17.66 19.65 -34.07
C GLY A 302 16.54 20.47 -33.41
N ARG A 303 16.69 20.92 -32.15
CA ARG A 303 15.73 21.83 -31.51
C ARG A 303 15.83 23.21 -32.13
N ILE A 304 14.70 23.79 -32.52
CA ILE A 304 14.62 25.19 -32.97
C ILE A 304 14.86 26.10 -31.77
N ILE A 305 15.86 26.97 -31.89
CA ILE A 305 16.23 28.00 -30.92
C ILE A 305 15.67 29.35 -31.33
N TYR A 306 15.61 29.60 -32.65
CA TYR A 306 15.09 30.84 -33.19
C TYR A 306 14.45 30.59 -34.55
N GLN A 307 13.33 31.27 -34.81
CA GLN A 307 12.72 31.33 -36.14
C GLN A 307 12.19 32.75 -36.39
N GLY A 308 12.47 33.33 -37.57
CA GLY A 308 11.99 34.67 -37.89
C GLY A 308 12.66 35.31 -39.10
N GLU A 309 12.11 36.43 -39.56
CA GLU A 309 12.67 37.18 -40.67
C GLU A 309 13.82 38.08 -40.19
N ASN A 310 14.97 37.94 -40.84
CA ASN A 310 16.10 38.83 -40.63
C ASN A 310 16.59 39.36 -41.96
N THR A 311 17.01 40.62 -41.96
CA THR A 311 17.58 41.26 -43.14
C THR A 311 19.10 41.17 -43.06
N SER A 312 19.71 40.58 -44.08
CA SER A 312 21.16 40.62 -44.28
C SER A 312 21.52 41.91 -45.03
N THR A 313 22.54 42.62 -44.57
CA THR A 313 23.07 43.80 -45.24
C THR A 313 24.60 43.68 -45.29
N GLY A 314 25.16 43.58 -46.48
CA GLY A 314 26.61 43.39 -46.66
C GLY A 314 27.14 42.02 -46.21
N GLY A 315 26.27 40.99 -46.15
CA GLY A 315 26.61 39.60 -45.85
C GLY A 315 26.53 39.24 -44.38
N THR A 316 26.44 40.20 -43.47
CA THR A 316 26.31 39.92 -42.04
C THR A 316 24.85 40.03 -41.59
N MET A 317 24.43 39.04 -40.81
CA MET A 317 23.11 38.96 -40.17
C MET A 317 23.29 38.64 -38.70
N THR A 318 22.55 39.35 -37.84
CA THR A 318 22.60 39.16 -36.38
C THR A 318 21.24 38.67 -35.89
N ILE A 319 21.23 37.50 -35.28
CA ILE A 319 20.05 36.86 -34.70
C ILE A 319 20.13 37.06 -33.19
N ASN A 320 19.06 37.56 -32.58
CA ASN A 320 18.99 37.74 -31.13
C ASN A 320 17.90 36.84 -30.56
N ASP A 321 18.29 35.96 -29.64
CA ASP A 321 17.38 35.07 -28.92
C ASP A 321 17.96 34.72 -27.54
N THR A 322 17.13 34.77 -26.51
CA THR A 322 17.53 34.51 -25.12
C THR A 322 18.01 33.09 -24.87
N ASP A 323 17.64 32.13 -25.73
CA ASP A 323 18.00 30.72 -25.62
C ASP A 323 19.38 30.40 -26.25
N ILE A 324 20.05 31.40 -26.84
CA ILE A 324 21.41 31.25 -27.40
C ILE A 324 22.46 31.38 -26.29
N VAL A 325 23.27 30.32 -26.10
CA VAL A 325 24.31 30.20 -25.08
C VAL A 325 25.70 30.18 -25.72
N SER A 326 26.60 31.00 -25.20
CA SER A 326 28.01 31.09 -25.63
C SER A 326 28.73 29.75 -25.43
N GLY A 327 29.56 29.38 -26.40
CA GLY A 327 30.34 28.14 -26.41
C GLY A 327 29.64 26.92 -27.02
N ARG A 328 28.36 27.04 -27.42
CA ARG A 328 27.61 25.97 -28.10
C ARG A 328 27.57 26.17 -29.62
N SER A 329 27.47 25.07 -30.35
CA SER A 329 27.33 25.04 -31.82
C SER A 329 25.85 24.99 -32.21
N TYR A 330 25.46 25.80 -33.20
CA TYR A 330 24.12 25.89 -33.73
C TYR A 330 24.14 25.73 -35.26
N ASN A 331 23.13 25.06 -35.81
CA ASN A 331 22.90 24.99 -37.25
C ASN A 331 21.91 26.07 -37.67
N VAL A 332 22.25 26.87 -38.66
CA VAL A 332 21.44 27.97 -39.17
C VAL A 332 21.02 27.67 -40.59
N TYR A 333 19.72 27.69 -40.85
CA TYR A 333 19.11 27.50 -42.16
C TYR A 333 18.51 28.83 -42.61
N LEU A 334 18.88 29.29 -43.80
CA LEU A 334 18.38 30.51 -44.41
C LEU A 334 17.46 30.17 -45.57
N TYR A 335 16.26 30.72 -45.57
CA TYR A 335 15.30 30.62 -46.66
C TYR A 335 15.06 32.01 -47.25
N PHE A 336 15.31 32.17 -48.55
CA PHE A 336 15.10 33.44 -49.23
C PHE A 336 13.63 33.85 -49.18
N ARG A 337 13.36 35.06 -48.68
CA ARG A 337 11.99 35.58 -48.51
C ARG A 337 11.74 36.74 -49.46
N ARG A 338 12.65 37.71 -49.47
CA ARG A 338 12.55 38.89 -50.33
C ARG A 338 13.91 39.52 -50.58
N ASN A 339 14.10 40.10 -51.75
CA ASN A 339 15.16 41.07 -51.99
C ASN A 339 14.63 42.27 -52.77
N THR A 340 15.07 43.46 -52.39
CA THR A 340 14.69 44.72 -53.03
C THR A 340 15.96 45.36 -53.59
N VAL A 341 16.02 45.52 -54.91
CA VAL A 341 17.12 46.17 -55.60
C VAL A 341 16.64 47.51 -56.13
N SER A 342 17.22 48.60 -55.64
CA SER A 342 16.97 49.96 -56.12
C SER A 342 18.04 50.42 -57.11
N GLY A 343 17.71 51.38 -57.97
CA GLY A 343 18.61 51.97 -58.96
C GLY A 343 18.87 51.07 -60.19
N VAL A 344 17.92 50.21 -60.56
CA VAL A 344 18.01 49.35 -61.76
C VAL A 344 17.78 50.20 -63.00
N THR A 345 18.76 50.26 -63.90
CA THR A 345 18.68 50.98 -65.17
C THR A 345 18.62 50.00 -66.35
N PRO A 346 17.47 49.88 -67.05
CA PRO A 346 17.34 48.92 -68.14
C PRO A 346 18.22 49.30 -69.34
N ALA A 347 18.95 48.33 -69.89
CA ALA A 347 19.76 48.50 -71.11
C ALA A 347 18.91 48.62 -72.39
N SER A 348 17.65 48.21 -72.36
CA SER A 348 16.69 48.27 -73.48
C SER A 348 15.30 48.70 -73.01
N ASP A 349 14.54 49.35 -73.89
CA ASP A 349 13.11 49.60 -73.66
C ASP A 349 12.34 48.27 -73.57
N ASP A 350 11.20 48.29 -72.87
CA ASP A 350 10.24 47.20 -72.66
C ASP A 350 10.74 45.99 -71.83
N GLN A 351 12.00 45.95 -71.40
CA GLN A 351 12.55 44.79 -70.68
C GLN A 351 13.57 45.14 -69.60
N ILE A 352 13.48 44.44 -68.45
CA ILE A 352 14.55 44.34 -67.45
C ILE A 352 15.09 42.91 -67.44
N THR A 353 16.40 42.77 -67.60
CA THR A 353 17.11 41.49 -67.63
C THR A 353 18.06 41.35 -66.44
N HIS A 354 18.56 40.14 -66.22
CA HIS A 354 19.56 39.85 -65.17
C HIS A 354 20.80 40.76 -65.24
N THR A 355 21.22 41.22 -66.42
CA THR A 355 22.40 42.07 -66.59
C THR A 355 22.18 43.52 -66.15
N ASP A 356 20.92 43.96 -66.03
CA ASP A 356 20.55 45.31 -65.58
C ASP A 356 20.57 45.43 -64.04
N ILE A 357 20.62 44.29 -63.35
CA ILE A 357 20.67 44.21 -61.88
C ILE A 357 22.11 44.03 -61.42
N THR A 358 22.68 45.04 -60.75
CA THR A 358 24.07 45.06 -60.28
C THR A 358 24.39 44.01 -59.20
N ASN A 359 23.39 43.52 -58.47
CA ASN A 359 23.50 42.52 -57.40
C ASN A 359 22.67 41.26 -57.69
N SER A 360 22.71 40.78 -58.92
CA SER A 360 21.88 39.65 -59.36
C SER A 360 22.20 38.30 -58.68
N LEU A 361 23.31 38.20 -57.94
CA LEU A 361 23.71 37.09 -57.08
C LEU A 361 22.86 36.95 -55.81
N ASP A 362 22.19 38.03 -55.38
CA ASP A 362 21.38 38.07 -54.16
C ASP A 362 20.00 37.39 -54.32
N ILE A 363 19.67 36.93 -55.53
CA ILE A 363 18.47 36.14 -55.83
C ILE A 363 18.89 34.68 -56.04
N PRO A 364 18.21 33.69 -55.46
CA PRO A 364 18.57 32.30 -55.69
C PRO A 364 18.46 31.93 -57.19
N PRO A 365 19.37 31.08 -57.70
CA PRO A 365 19.55 30.88 -59.14
C PRO A 365 18.40 30.14 -59.83
N ASP A 366 17.55 29.45 -59.08
CA ASP A 366 16.41 28.72 -59.64
C ASP A 366 15.18 28.91 -58.74
N GLY A 367 14.05 29.27 -59.35
CA GLY A 367 12.77 29.40 -58.65
C GLY A 367 11.78 30.33 -59.35
N THR A 368 10.50 30.18 -59.02
CA THR A 368 9.45 31.12 -59.41
C THR A 368 9.32 32.19 -58.33
N TYR A 369 9.44 33.46 -58.69
CA TYR A 369 9.32 34.59 -57.78
C TYR A 369 8.18 35.49 -58.19
N ARG A 370 7.50 36.10 -57.23
CA ARG A 370 6.58 37.20 -57.51
C ARG A 370 7.40 38.49 -57.54
N VAL A 371 7.45 39.12 -58.71
CA VAL A 371 8.28 40.30 -58.94
C VAL A 371 7.40 41.54 -59.05
N ARG A 372 7.84 42.63 -58.42
CA ARG A 372 7.23 43.95 -58.49
C ARG A 372 8.25 44.96 -58.99
N VAL A 373 7.94 45.67 -60.08
CA VAL A 373 8.78 46.75 -60.63
C VAL A 373 8.12 48.09 -60.32
N ILE A 374 8.84 48.98 -59.65
CA ILE A 374 8.38 50.29 -59.21
C ILE A 374 9.26 51.36 -59.86
N ASP A 375 8.64 52.36 -60.48
CA ASP A 375 9.33 53.55 -61.01
C ASP A 375 9.75 54.49 -59.88
N GLU A 376 11.05 54.79 -59.77
CA GLU A 376 11.58 55.64 -58.70
C GLU A 376 11.20 57.12 -58.85
N SER A 377 10.73 57.55 -60.01
CA SER A 377 10.36 58.95 -60.25
C SER A 377 8.97 59.30 -59.72
N ASN A 378 8.08 58.31 -59.58
CA ASN A 378 6.66 58.52 -59.26
C ASN A 378 6.04 57.46 -58.33
N ASP A 379 6.83 56.50 -57.83
CA ASP A 379 6.42 55.39 -56.96
C ASP A 379 5.28 54.51 -57.53
N GLN A 380 5.07 54.51 -58.86
CA GLN A 380 4.06 53.66 -59.49
C GLN A 380 4.59 52.26 -59.77
N VAL A 381 3.73 51.26 -59.55
CA VAL A 381 3.99 49.87 -59.93
C VAL A 381 3.73 49.73 -61.42
N ILE A 382 4.77 49.41 -62.16
CA ILE A 382 4.68 49.19 -63.61
C ILE A 382 4.34 47.73 -63.90
N PHE A 383 5.01 46.81 -63.20
CA PHE A 383 4.82 45.37 -63.40
C PHE A 383 4.64 44.68 -62.05
N GLU A 384 3.68 43.74 -61.98
CA GLU A 384 3.50 42.83 -60.85
C GLU A 384 3.04 41.46 -61.36
N GLY A 385 3.90 40.44 -61.23
CA GLY A 385 3.61 39.12 -61.77
C GLY A 385 4.63 38.05 -61.39
N PRO A 386 4.33 36.77 -61.67
CA PRO A 386 5.29 35.69 -61.49
C PRO A 386 6.38 35.76 -62.56
N VAL A 387 7.63 35.57 -62.15
CA VAL A 387 8.81 35.52 -63.01
C VAL A 387 9.62 34.28 -62.61
N ASP A 388 9.88 33.42 -63.59
CA ASP A 388 10.74 32.26 -63.41
C ASP A 388 12.20 32.66 -63.59
N VAL A 389 13.02 32.36 -62.58
CA VAL A 389 14.48 32.48 -62.63
C VAL A 389 15.04 31.09 -62.87
N SER A 390 15.89 30.93 -63.88
CA SER A 390 16.62 29.68 -64.14
C SER A 390 18.09 29.95 -64.41
N ASN A 391 18.97 29.26 -63.68
CA ASN A 391 20.41 29.49 -63.67
C ASN A 391 20.79 30.98 -63.48
N GLY A 392 20.03 31.69 -62.65
CA GLY A 392 20.15 33.12 -62.36
C GLY A 392 19.55 34.03 -63.42
N GLN A 393 19.19 33.52 -64.61
CA GLN A 393 18.65 34.33 -65.69
C GLN A 393 17.15 34.55 -65.53
N PHE A 394 16.70 35.79 -65.79
CA PHE A 394 15.30 36.17 -65.85
C PHE A 394 15.10 37.31 -66.85
N THR A 395 13.87 37.48 -67.32
CA THR A 395 13.46 38.60 -68.16
C THR A 395 12.08 39.06 -67.71
N ILE A 396 11.98 40.33 -67.33
CA ILE A 396 10.73 41.01 -67.02
C ILE A 396 10.38 41.82 -68.25
N SER A 397 9.24 41.58 -68.88
CA SER A 397 8.80 42.31 -70.07
C SER A 397 7.52 43.06 -69.76
N ASP A 398 7.55 44.38 -69.92
CA ASP A 398 6.40 45.27 -69.69
C ASP A 398 6.59 46.55 -70.52
N ASP A 399 5.52 47.04 -71.15
CA ASP A 399 5.54 48.21 -72.06
C ASP A 399 5.72 49.56 -71.32
N GLY A 400 5.63 49.57 -69.99
CA GLY A 400 5.94 50.72 -69.15
C GLY A 400 7.43 50.90 -68.82
N ILE A 401 8.32 49.99 -69.23
CA ILE A 401 9.76 50.03 -68.93
C ILE A 401 10.51 50.83 -70.01
N SER A 402 11.24 51.87 -69.62
CA SER A 402 12.03 52.73 -70.52
C SER A 402 13.52 52.73 -70.15
N SER A 403 14.39 52.70 -71.16
CA SER A 403 15.83 52.75 -70.98
C SER A 403 16.29 54.10 -70.43
N GLY A 404 17.14 54.07 -69.39
CA GLY A 404 17.70 55.25 -68.73
C GLY A 404 16.86 55.84 -67.58
N GLN A 405 15.70 55.25 -67.26
CA GLN A 405 14.99 55.50 -66.00
C GLN A 405 15.48 54.55 -64.90
N ASN A 406 15.32 54.95 -63.64
CA ASN A 406 15.64 54.09 -62.51
C ASN A 406 14.39 53.38 -61.99
N TYR A 407 14.50 52.07 -61.79
CA TYR A 407 13.45 51.25 -61.20
C TYR A 407 13.94 50.59 -59.91
N THR A 408 13.01 50.40 -58.98
CA THR A 408 13.17 49.48 -57.86
C THR A 408 12.47 48.16 -58.19
N VAL A 409 13.23 47.06 -58.18
CA VAL A 409 12.73 45.71 -58.46
C VAL A 409 12.73 44.90 -57.16
N GLU A 410 11.56 44.42 -56.77
CA GLU A 410 11.35 43.59 -55.59
C GLU A 410 11.06 42.15 -56.01
N PHE A 411 11.90 41.21 -55.59
CA PHE A 411 11.70 39.77 -55.74
C PHE A 411 11.15 39.21 -54.44
N VAL A 412 9.98 38.57 -54.48
CA VAL A 412 9.37 37.90 -53.32
C VAL A 412 9.24 36.41 -53.63
N SER A 413 9.74 35.57 -52.72
CA SER A 413 9.60 34.11 -52.82
C SER A 413 8.13 33.71 -52.74
N THR A 414 7.70 32.76 -53.58
CA THR A 414 6.36 32.16 -53.51
C THR A 414 6.32 30.92 -52.60
N VAL A 415 7.46 30.52 -52.02
CA VAL A 415 7.55 29.39 -51.11
C VAL A 415 6.87 29.75 -49.79
N SER A 416 5.76 29.07 -49.49
CA SER A 416 5.11 29.15 -48.17
C SER A 416 5.97 28.40 -47.16
N LEU A 417 6.53 29.13 -46.20
CA LEU A 417 7.31 28.55 -45.12
C LEU A 417 6.35 28.10 -44.02
N PRO A 418 6.59 26.94 -43.38
CA PRO A 418 5.71 26.45 -42.33
C PRO A 418 5.82 27.42 -41.14
N LEU A 419 4.84 28.31 -41.05
CA LEU A 419 4.41 28.88 -39.78
C LEU A 419 3.93 27.71 -38.90
N ASN A 420 3.53 27.95 -37.65
CA ASN A 420 3.10 26.94 -36.67
C ASN A 420 1.81 26.20 -37.10
N GLU A 421 1.84 25.57 -38.27
CA GLU A 421 0.74 25.02 -39.06
C GLU A 421 1.18 23.70 -39.70
N VAL A 422 0.26 22.75 -39.76
CA VAL A 422 0.42 21.47 -40.47
C VAL A 422 -0.39 21.55 -41.74
N VAL A 423 0.27 21.51 -42.90
CA VAL A 423 -0.38 21.55 -44.21
C VAL A 423 -0.83 20.14 -44.59
N VAL A 424 -2.13 19.97 -44.82
CA VAL A 424 -2.77 18.69 -45.14
C VAL A 424 -2.98 18.58 -46.66
N ALA A 425 -3.46 19.66 -47.27
CA ALA A 425 -3.66 19.81 -48.71
C ALA A 425 -3.56 21.31 -49.08
N PRO A 426 -3.46 21.68 -50.37
CA PRO A 426 -3.56 23.08 -50.79
C PRO A 426 -4.87 23.72 -50.25
N GLY A 427 -4.74 24.78 -49.45
CA GLY A 427 -5.87 25.44 -48.78
C GLY A 427 -6.46 24.70 -47.58
N ALA A 428 -5.76 23.71 -47.04
CA ALA A 428 -6.12 23.04 -45.79
C ALA A 428 -4.89 22.95 -44.87
N SER A 429 -4.79 23.87 -43.92
CA SER A 429 -3.78 23.81 -42.85
C SER A 429 -4.39 23.85 -41.45
N ILE A 430 -3.71 23.20 -40.49
CA ILE A 430 -4.11 23.13 -39.09
C ILE A 430 -3.10 23.94 -38.28
N SER A 431 -3.55 24.99 -37.59
CA SER A 431 -2.71 25.76 -36.70
C SER A 431 -2.51 25.06 -35.35
N ILE A 432 -1.26 25.04 -34.90
CA ILE A 432 -0.81 24.49 -33.63
C ILE A 432 -0.86 25.59 -32.56
N PRO A 433 -1.47 25.36 -31.39
CA PRO A 433 -1.56 26.36 -30.33
C PRO A 433 -0.17 26.73 -29.80
N SER A 434 0.15 28.02 -29.80
CA SER A 434 1.43 28.56 -29.28
C SER A 434 1.38 28.98 -27.81
N SER A 435 0.19 29.22 -27.27
CA SER A 435 -0.03 29.49 -25.84
C SER A 435 -1.50 29.29 -25.45
N GLY A 436 -1.78 29.06 -24.17
CA GLY A 436 -3.15 29.03 -23.64
C GLY A 436 -3.78 27.64 -23.67
N GLU A 437 -5.02 27.51 -24.15
CA GLU A 437 -5.68 26.19 -24.21
C GLU A 437 -5.07 25.34 -25.33
N LEU A 438 -5.02 24.01 -25.12
CA LEU A 438 -4.53 23.05 -26.10
C LEU A 438 -5.56 22.82 -27.22
N ARG A 439 -5.79 23.87 -28.01
CA ARG A 439 -6.83 23.97 -29.04
C ARG A 439 -6.20 24.09 -30.42
N PHE A 440 -6.54 23.15 -31.28
CA PHE A 440 -6.13 23.11 -32.68
C PHE A 440 -7.27 23.64 -33.54
N TYR A 441 -6.97 24.52 -34.50
CA TYR A 441 -7.97 25.10 -35.39
C TYR A 441 -7.52 25.03 -36.84
N GLU A 442 -8.48 24.94 -37.75
CA GLU A 442 -8.23 25.06 -39.18
C GLU A 442 -7.91 26.53 -39.52
N SER A 443 -6.78 26.78 -40.20
CA SER A 443 -6.29 28.13 -40.45
C SER A 443 -7.26 28.97 -41.28
N ASP A 444 -7.93 28.34 -42.24
CA ASP A 444 -8.91 29.00 -43.12
C ASP A 444 -10.33 29.03 -42.52
N SER A 445 -10.56 28.30 -41.41
CA SER A 445 -11.85 28.23 -40.72
C SER A 445 -11.69 28.09 -39.20
N PRO A 446 -11.40 29.19 -38.46
CA PRO A 446 -11.14 29.16 -37.01
C PRO A 446 -12.30 28.66 -36.15
N SER A 447 -13.52 28.56 -36.71
CA SER A 447 -14.68 27.95 -36.05
C SER A 447 -14.63 26.42 -36.02
N ASN A 448 -13.83 25.80 -36.88
CA ASN A 448 -13.53 24.37 -36.84
C ASN A 448 -12.31 24.17 -35.92
N PHE A 449 -12.55 23.68 -34.71
CA PHE A 449 -11.49 23.46 -33.73
C PHE A 449 -11.72 22.18 -32.91
N VAL A 450 -10.62 21.59 -32.46
CA VAL A 450 -10.62 20.48 -31.50
C VAL A 450 -9.75 20.86 -30.31
N THR A 451 -10.33 20.73 -29.10
CA THR A 451 -9.56 20.85 -27.86
C THR A 451 -9.11 19.46 -27.44
N ALA A 452 -7.80 19.26 -27.36
CA ALA A 452 -7.25 18.00 -26.92
C ALA A 452 -7.53 17.78 -25.42
N SER A 453 -7.94 16.57 -25.06
CA SER A 453 -8.16 16.21 -23.66
C SER A 453 -6.81 15.97 -22.98
N PHE A 454 -6.64 16.60 -21.81
CA PHE A 454 -5.45 16.46 -20.98
C PHE A 454 -5.82 15.85 -19.64
N GLU A 455 -5.21 14.72 -19.33
CA GLU A 455 -5.22 14.11 -18.01
C GLU A 455 -3.84 14.31 -17.38
N SER A 456 -3.77 14.73 -16.11
CA SER A 456 -2.47 14.98 -15.48
C SER A 456 -1.60 13.70 -15.51
N PRO A 457 -0.35 13.77 -16.02
CA PRO A 457 0.62 12.68 -15.93
C PRO A 457 1.22 12.52 -14.54
N ARG A 458 0.96 13.46 -13.64
CA ARG A 458 1.53 13.53 -12.30
C ARG A 458 0.55 12.97 -11.27
N TYR A 459 1.01 12.06 -10.44
CA TYR A 459 0.27 11.48 -9.33
C TYR A 459 1.13 11.49 -8.06
N VAL A 460 0.60 11.98 -6.94
CA VAL A 460 1.32 12.07 -5.67
C VAL A 460 0.50 11.42 -4.58
N THR A 461 1.13 10.60 -3.75
CA THR A 461 0.54 10.04 -2.54
C THR A 461 1.52 10.14 -1.37
N ALA A 462 1.02 10.01 -0.14
CA ALA A 462 1.82 10.11 1.06
C ALA A 462 1.68 8.88 1.96
N VAL A 463 2.68 8.63 2.80
CA VAL A 463 2.66 7.65 3.89
C VAL A 463 3.40 8.21 5.09
N GLU A 464 2.91 7.91 6.29
CA GLU A 464 3.64 8.18 7.53
C GLU A 464 4.50 6.97 7.87
N VAL A 465 5.81 7.16 7.95
CA VAL A 465 6.78 6.16 8.39
C VAL A 465 7.35 6.54 9.75
N TYR A 466 7.94 5.58 10.44
CA TYR A 466 8.47 5.78 11.79
C TYR A 466 9.98 5.54 11.86
N ASP A 467 10.66 6.31 12.70
CA ASP A 467 12.06 6.10 13.06
C ASP A 467 12.21 5.07 14.22
N THR A 468 13.43 4.81 14.70
CA THR A 468 13.67 3.86 15.79
C THR A 468 13.16 4.35 17.15
N LEU A 469 12.92 5.66 17.28
CA LEU A 469 12.35 6.29 18.47
C LEU A 469 10.81 6.34 18.42
N GLY A 470 10.21 6.07 17.26
CA GLY A 470 8.77 6.10 17.01
C GLY A 470 8.23 7.45 16.58
N ASN A 471 9.07 8.39 16.16
CA ASN A 471 8.64 9.67 15.60
C ASN A 471 8.08 9.46 14.17
N PRO A 472 6.93 10.06 13.83
CA PRO A 472 6.35 9.94 12.50
C PRO A 472 7.02 10.92 11.51
N TYR A 473 7.27 10.43 10.30
CA TYR A 473 7.77 11.15 9.13
C TYR A 473 6.80 10.98 7.96
N SER A 474 6.31 12.08 7.40
CA SER A 474 5.48 12.02 6.19
C SER A 474 6.37 11.98 4.95
N LEU A 475 6.35 10.84 4.26
CA LEU A 475 6.99 10.66 2.95
C LEU A 475 5.96 10.89 1.85
N TYR A 476 6.31 11.72 0.89
CA TYR A 476 5.55 11.88 -0.35
C TYR A 476 6.25 11.08 -1.44
N ILE A 477 5.49 10.26 -2.15
CA ILE A 477 5.94 9.62 -3.38
C ILE A 477 5.19 10.24 -4.56
N GLU A 478 5.96 10.67 -5.54
CA GLU A 478 5.47 11.29 -6.76
C GLU A 478 5.79 10.39 -7.95
N PHE A 479 4.78 10.16 -8.79
CA PHE A 479 4.88 9.45 -10.06
C PHE A 479 4.58 10.40 -11.21
N ILE A 480 5.37 10.30 -12.28
CA ILE A 480 5.13 11.02 -13.54
C ILE A 480 5.14 10.00 -14.70
N ARG A 481 4.11 9.99 -15.53
CA ARG A 481 4.04 9.07 -16.68
C ARG A 481 5.06 9.47 -17.75
N LEU A 482 5.93 8.54 -18.11
CA LEU A 482 6.91 8.71 -19.19
C LEU A 482 6.40 8.16 -20.53
N GLY A 483 5.54 7.13 -20.52
CA GLY A 483 5.06 6.52 -21.76
C GLY A 483 6.09 5.56 -22.35
N GLN A 484 6.44 5.71 -23.63
CA GLN A 484 7.46 4.89 -24.27
C GLN A 484 8.84 5.51 -24.10
N TYR A 485 9.75 4.80 -23.45
CA TYR A 485 11.15 5.19 -23.28
C TYR A 485 12.05 4.01 -23.63
N ASP A 486 12.89 4.18 -24.65
CA ASP A 486 13.73 3.11 -25.18
C ASP A 486 12.90 1.84 -25.49
N ASP A 487 13.24 0.69 -24.89
CA ASP A 487 12.49 -0.57 -24.99
C ASP A 487 11.25 -0.64 -24.06
N MET A 488 11.11 0.27 -23.10
CA MET A 488 10.01 0.31 -22.15
C MET A 488 8.78 0.94 -22.79
N LYS A 489 7.71 0.18 -22.96
CA LYS A 489 6.47 0.70 -23.60
C LYS A 489 5.61 1.52 -22.64
N ASN A 490 5.70 1.24 -21.35
CA ASN A 490 4.84 1.82 -20.33
C ASN A 490 5.63 2.17 -19.06
N ALA A 491 6.50 3.16 -19.18
CA ALA A 491 7.33 3.61 -18.07
C ALA A 491 6.68 4.75 -17.26
N TRP A 492 6.89 4.71 -15.95
CA TRP A 492 6.62 5.79 -15.00
C TRP A 492 7.87 6.10 -14.20
N ILE A 493 8.21 7.36 -14.07
CA ILE A 493 9.27 7.77 -13.15
C ILE A 493 8.68 8.08 -11.79
N TRP A 494 9.45 7.83 -10.73
CA TRP A 494 9.05 8.13 -9.38
C TRP A 494 10.18 8.72 -8.57
N ARG A 495 9.83 9.55 -7.60
CA ARG A 495 10.74 10.03 -6.55
C ARG A 495 10.03 10.12 -5.22
N VAL A 496 10.82 10.08 -4.16
CA VAL A 496 10.36 10.30 -2.79
C VAL A 496 10.98 11.58 -2.25
N TYR A 497 10.21 12.33 -1.48
CA TYR A 497 10.70 13.47 -0.71
C TYR A 497 9.97 13.53 0.62
N THR A 498 10.65 14.00 1.65
CA THR A 498 10.05 14.19 2.96
C THR A 498 9.29 15.52 3.03
N ALA A 499 8.29 15.62 3.90
CA ALA A 499 7.65 16.89 4.21
C ALA A 499 8.61 17.93 4.80
N SER A 500 9.63 17.46 5.54
CA SER A 500 10.67 18.26 6.19
C SER A 500 11.73 18.80 5.22
N GLY A 501 11.80 18.27 3.99
CA GLY A 501 12.80 18.66 2.99
C GLY A 501 14.18 18.02 3.19
N GLU A 502 14.26 16.95 3.99
CA GLU A 502 15.47 16.16 4.16
C GLU A 502 15.79 15.39 2.86
N PRO A 503 17.06 15.37 2.43
CA PRO A 503 17.44 14.71 1.19
C PRO A 503 17.26 13.18 1.32
N ILE A 504 16.59 12.58 0.34
CA ILE A 504 16.48 11.13 0.19
C ILE A 504 17.69 10.62 -0.60
N THR A 505 18.38 9.64 -0.04
CA THR A 505 19.36 8.82 -0.75
C THR A 505 18.68 7.55 -1.25
N TYR A 506 18.85 7.22 -2.51
CA TYR A 506 18.33 5.98 -3.08
C TYR A 506 19.44 4.94 -3.19
N ILE A 507 19.12 3.69 -2.92
CA ILE A 507 20.06 2.57 -2.89
C ILE A 507 19.53 1.46 -3.79
N ASP A 508 20.37 0.98 -4.71
CA ASP A 508 20.03 -0.13 -5.59
C ASP A 508 20.23 -1.51 -4.92
N ALA A 509 19.83 -2.56 -5.62
CA ALA A 509 19.93 -3.94 -5.14
C ALA A 509 21.38 -4.40 -4.85
N ASN A 510 22.38 -3.69 -5.39
CA ASN A 510 23.81 -3.95 -5.14
C ASN A 510 24.37 -3.09 -3.99
N GLY A 511 23.54 -2.27 -3.35
CA GLY A 511 23.95 -1.36 -2.28
C GLY A 511 24.63 -0.08 -2.77
N GLN A 512 24.55 0.25 -4.06
CA GLN A 512 25.13 1.48 -4.61
C GLN A 512 24.13 2.64 -4.57
N THR A 513 24.63 3.85 -4.33
CA THR A 513 23.83 5.09 -4.28
C THR A 513 23.93 5.93 -5.56
N SER A 514 24.67 5.44 -6.54
CA SER A 514 24.97 6.15 -7.78
C SER A 514 25.12 5.20 -8.96
N TYR A 515 24.79 5.66 -10.16
CA TYR A 515 25.10 5.00 -11.43
C TYR A 515 26.10 5.88 -12.21
N ASN A 516 27.20 5.30 -12.70
CA ASN A 516 28.28 6.02 -13.38
C ASN A 516 28.81 7.25 -12.63
N ASN A 517 28.95 7.16 -11.29
CA ASN A 517 29.35 8.24 -10.37
C ASN A 517 28.36 9.41 -10.27
N THR A 518 27.15 9.30 -10.83
CA THR A 518 26.06 10.27 -10.66
C THR A 518 25.05 9.69 -9.67
N PRO A 519 24.65 10.44 -8.62
CA PRO A 519 23.73 9.94 -7.61
C PRO A 519 22.34 9.67 -8.18
N TYR A 520 21.67 8.66 -7.64
CA TYR A 520 20.28 8.39 -7.97
C TYR A 520 19.37 9.52 -7.47
N ILE A 521 18.39 9.91 -8.29
CA ILE A 521 17.41 10.97 -7.97
C ILE A 521 15.97 10.45 -7.86
N GLY A 522 15.77 9.15 -8.11
CA GLY A 522 14.48 8.47 -8.16
C GLY A 522 14.61 7.13 -8.86
N GLY A 523 13.47 6.53 -9.23
CA GLY A 523 13.45 5.31 -10.04
C GLY A 523 12.47 5.37 -11.22
N VAL A 524 12.51 4.33 -12.05
CA VAL A 524 11.53 4.04 -13.10
C VAL A 524 10.80 2.75 -12.75
N VAL A 525 9.50 2.74 -13.01
CA VAL A 525 8.61 1.59 -12.97
C VAL A 525 8.22 1.28 -14.41
N ASP A 526 8.60 0.10 -14.91
CA ASP A 526 8.17 -0.39 -16.22
C ASP A 526 7.01 -1.40 -16.07
N PHE A 527 6.00 -1.26 -16.92
CA PHE A 527 4.87 -2.17 -16.99
C PHE A 527 4.88 -2.95 -18.31
N ASN A 528 4.63 -4.26 -18.22
CA ASN A 528 4.44 -5.07 -19.41
C ASN A 528 3.06 -4.80 -20.08
N GLU A 529 2.84 -5.38 -21.26
CA GLU A 529 1.59 -5.20 -22.02
C GLU A 529 0.33 -5.69 -21.28
N SER A 530 0.47 -6.55 -20.26
CA SER A 530 -0.64 -7.01 -19.42
C SER A 530 -0.98 -6.07 -18.25
N GLY A 531 -0.27 -4.94 -18.12
CA GLY A 531 -0.48 -3.98 -17.03
C GLY A 531 0.13 -4.40 -15.70
N ARG A 532 1.04 -5.39 -15.69
CA ARG A 532 1.80 -5.80 -14.50
C ARG A 532 3.19 -5.22 -14.52
N LEU A 533 3.75 -4.98 -13.33
CA LEU A 533 5.13 -4.55 -13.17
C LEU A 533 6.07 -5.55 -13.87
N SER A 534 6.96 -5.03 -14.71
CA SER A 534 8.03 -5.78 -15.37
C SER A 534 9.29 -5.72 -14.50
N THR A 535 9.81 -4.49 -14.32
CA THR A 535 11.08 -4.22 -13.65
C THR A 535 11.05 -2.82 -13.02
N LEU A 536 11.91 -2.62 -12.02
CA LEU A 536 12.20 -1.32 -11.42
C LEU A 536 13.65 -0.96 -11.74
N TYR A 537 13.91 0.31 -12.03
CA TYR A 537 15.26 0.80 -12.31
C TYR A 537 15.54 2.07 -11.52
N GLY A 538 16.81 2.39 -11.30
CA GLY A 538 17.22 3.69 -10.78
C GLY A 538 17.38 4.71 -11.89
N ILE A 539 17.21 6.00 -11.56
CA ILE A 539 17.47 7.10 -12.51
C ILE A 539 18.52 8.06 -11.99
N THR A 540 19.33 8.56 -12.91
CA THR A 540 20.29 9.64 -12.66
C THR A 540 20.03 10.79 -13.63
N TRP A 541 20.46 11.98 -13.24
CA TRP A 541 20.38 13.18 -14.06
C TRP A 541 21.75 13.88 -14.05
N ASP A 542 22.34 14.02 -15.23
CA ASP A 542 23.57 14.80 -15.39
C ASP A 542 23.18 16.26 -15.64
N GLU A 543 23.35 17.11 -14.64
CA GLU A 543 23.02 18.54 -14.71
C GLU A 543 23.83 19.28 -15.79
N ASN A 544 25.04 18.83 -16.11
CA ASN A 544 25.92 19.52 -17.07
C ASN A 544 25.47 19.30 -18.51
N ASN A 545 25.08 18.05 -18.81
CA ASN A 545 24.65 17.64 -20.14
C ASN A 545 23.12 17.65 -20.31
N GLN A 546 22.37 17.85 -19.21
CA GLN A 546 20.91 17.81 -19.17
C GLN A 546 20.36 16.49 -19.73
N THR A 547 21.06 15.40 -19.43
CA THR A 547 20.74 14.06 -19.94
C THR A 547 20.15 13.19 -18.84
N PHE A 548 19.18 12.37 -19.25
CA PHE A 548 18.50 11.40 -18.41
C PHE A 548 19.11 10.02 -18.65
N GLN A 549 19.44 9.30 -17.59
CA GLN A 549 19.96 7.93 -17.70
C GLN A 549 19.21 7.01 -16.74
N VAL A 550 18.93 5.80 -17.23
CA VAL A 550 18.31 4.72 -16.45
C VAL A 550 19.40 3.69 -16.14
N SER A 551 19.49 3.25 -14.90
CA SER A 551 20.45 2.23 -14.50
C SER A 551 20.00 0.83 -14.84
N ASP A 552 20.95 -0.10 -14.91
CA ASP A 552 20.69 -1.52 -15.14
C ASP A 552 20.32 -2.31 -13.86
N SER A 553 20.39 -1.65 -12.70
CA SER A 553 20.15 -2.25 -11.39
C SER A 553 18.78 -1.88 -10.83
N GLU A 554 18.17 -2.81 -10.11
CA GLU A 554 16.88 -2.57 -9.47
C GLU A 554 16.99 -1.61 -8.28
N LEU A 555 16.14 -0.59 -8.23
CA LEU A 555 16.10 0.41 -7.16
C LEU A 555 14.84 0.23 -6.32
N ARG A 556 15.00 -0.16 -5.05
CA ARG A 556 13.89 -0.34 -4.10
C ARG A 556 14.10 0.33 -2.75
N THR A 557 15.34 0.56 -2.37
CA THR A 557 15.66 1.05 -1.03
C THR A 557 15.82 2.57 -1.05
N ILE A 558 15.18 3.23 -0.09
CA ILE A 558 15.39 4.65 0.21
C ILE A 558 15.98 4.81 1.60
N GLN A 559 16.70 5.91 1.78
CA GLN A 559 17.34 6.25 3.03
C GLN A 559 17.26 7.75 3.27
N PHE A 560 16.93 8.16 4.50
CA PHE A 560 17.00 9.57 4.91
C PHE A 560 17.60 9.70 6.30
N ASP A 561 18.14 10.89 6.58
CA ASP A 561 18.76 11.21 7.86
C ASP A 561 17.72 11.77 8.83
N ALA A 562 17.46 11.05 9.93
CA ALA A 562 16.55 11.43 11.00
C ALA A 562 17.26 12.13 12.17
N SER A 563 18.54 12.53 12.01
CA SER A 563 19.35 13.17 13.05
C SER A 563 18.76 14.43 13.66
N HIS A 564 17.95 15.19 12.90
CA HIS A 564 17.25 16.36 13.39
C HIS A 564 16.24 16.06 14.51
N MET A 565 15.74 14.82 14.60
CA MET A 565 14.84 14.36 15.67
C MET A 565 15.54 13.44 16.67
N GLY A 566 16.87 13.30 16.58
CA GLY A 566 17.70 12.58 17.54
C GLY A 566 17.91 11.10 17.25
N ASP A 567 17.48 10.60 16.09
CA ASP A 567 17.78 9.24 15.61
C ASP A 567 18.88 9.26 14.53
N GLY A 568 19.40 8.09 14.15
CA GLY A 568 20.35 7.97 13.04
C GLY A 568 19.65 7.94 11.68
N THR A 569 20.14 7.07 10.83
CA THR A 569 19.64 6.89 9.47
C THR A 569 18.47 5.90 9.44
N VAL A 570 17.38 6.27 8.77
CA VAL A 570 16.23 5.38 8.53
C VAL A 570 16.33 4.83 7.10
N THR A 571 16.31 3.50 6.97
CA THR A 571 16.38 2.79 5.68
C THR A 571 15.09 2.01 5.46
N ILE A 572 14.42 2.25 4.34
CA ILE A 572 13.12 1.66 4.00
C ILE A 572 13.22 0.99 2.63
N ASP A 573 12.82 -0.28 2.56
CA ASP A 573 12.56 -0.98 1.30
C ASP A 573 11.15 -0.66 0.81
N LEU A 574 11.04 -0.12 -0.40
CA LEU A 574 9.77 0.21 -1.06
C LEU A 574 9.37 -0.94 -1.99
N ASP A 575 8.37 -1.71 -1.57
CA ASP A 575 7.79 -2.75 -2.41
C ASP A 575 6.72 -2.14 -3.34
N LEU A 576 7.12 -1.88 -4.58
CA LEU A 576 6.26 -1.40 -5.67
C LEU A 576 5.76 -2.53 -6.59
N THR A 577 6.06 -3.79 -6.27
CA THR A 577 5.80 -4.93 -7.18
C THR A 577 4.32 -5.23 -7.44
N ALA A 578 3.45 -4.76 -6.54
CA ALA A 578 2.00 -4.94 -6.63
C ALA A 578 1.28 -3.76 -7.30
N LEU A 579 2.02 -2.81 -7.88
CA LEU A 579 1.46 -1.80 -8.75
C LEU A 579 1.00 -2.41 -10.08
N THR A 580 -0.06 -1.83 -10.62
CA THR A 580 -0.63 -2.19 -11.91
C THR A 580 -0.85 -0.96 -12.77
N GLN A 581 -1.00 -1.18 -14.08
CA GLN A 581 -1.30 -0.12 -15.01
C GLN A 581 -2.44 -0.53 -15.95
N PHE A 582 -3.59 0.12 -15.76
CA PHE A 582 -4.81 -0.03 -16.53
C PHE A 582 -5.39 1.34 -16.86
N ALA A 583 -6.24 1.41 -17.89
CA ALA A 583 -7.03 2.59 -18.19
C ALA A 583 -8.08 2.78 -17.10
N GLY A 584 -7.93 3.84 -16.29
CA GLY A 584 -8.77 4.09 -15.13
C GLY A 584 -8.10 5.06 -14.17
N ALA A 585 -8.83 5.49 -13.13
CA ALA A 585 -8.29 6.43 -12.16
C ALA A 585 -7.02 5.90 -11.46
N ASN A 586 -6.14 6.81 -11.07
CA ASN A 586 -5.02 6.49 -10.19
C ASN A 586 -5.55 6.08 -8.82
N SER A 587 -5.12 4.92 -8.33
CA SER A 587 -5.49 4.38 -7.01
C SER A 587 -4.31 3.85 -6.23
N ALA A 588 -3.09 4.04 -6.74
CA ALA A 588 -1.89 3.55 -6.10
C ALA A 588 -1.70 4.19 -4.72
N THR A 589 -1.61 3.38 -3.67
CA THR A 589 -1.49 3.83 -2.27
C THR A 589 -0.69 2.82 -1.45
N PHE A 590 -0.16 3.24 -0.31
CA PHE A 590 0.51 2.35 0.62
C PHE A 590 -0.53 1.54 1.39
N THR A 591 -0.46 0.21 1.27
CA THR A 591 -1.40 -0.69 1.94
C THR A 591 -0.81 -1.36 3.17
N TYR A 592 0.52 -1.40 3.27
CA TYR A 592 1.21 -2.04 4.39
C TYR A 592 2.53 -1.35 4.71
N GLN A 593 2.84 -1.27 6.00
CA GLN A 593 4.15 -0.95 6.53
C GLN A 593 4.39 -1.73 7.83
N ASN A 594 5.66 -1.90 8.20
CA ASN A 594 6.03 -2.62 9.42
C ASN A 594 6.54 -1.73 10.57
N GLY A 595 6.63 -0.41 10.36
CA GLY A 595 6.99 0.52 11.43
C GLY A 595 5.80 0.91 12.30
N ASN A 596 6.09 1.29 13.55
CA ASN A 596 5.08 1.76 14.48
C ASN A 596 5.65 2.74 15.51
N ALA A 597 4.82 3.71 15.91
CA ALA A 597 5.08 4.52 17.09
C ALA A 597 5.02 3.68 18.37
N LEU A 598 5.58 4.24 19.45
CA LEU A 598 5.46 3.67 20.79
C LEU A 598 3.97 3.59 21.18
N GLY A 599 3.55 2.41 21.62
CA GLY A 599 2.19 2.16 22.07
C GLY A 599 2.14 1.91 23.57
N THR A 600 1.17 2.47 24.28
CA THR A 600 0.87 2.07 25.67
C THR A 600 -0.31 1.11 25.70
N LEU A 601 -0.30 0.12 26.59
CA LEU A 601 -1.38 -0.85 26.71
C LEU A 601 -2.69 -0.15 27.11
N GLN A 602 -3.71 -0.18 26.25
CA GLN A 602 -5.01 0.43 26.52
C GLN A 602 -6.02 -0.59 27.07
N SER A 603 -6.00 -1.80 26.52
CA SER A 603 -6.88 -2.87 26.96
C SER A 603 -6.27 -4.22 26.65
N PHE A 604 -6.81 -5.27 27.25
CA PHE A 604 -6.47 -6.64 26.88
C PHE A 604 -7.74 -7.50 26.87
N ALA A 605 -7.66 -8.62 26.17
CA ALA A 605 -8.69 -9.64 26.08
C ALA A 605 -8.05 -11.02 26.12
N VAL A 606 -8.83 -12.03 26.51
CA VAL A 606 -8.40 -13.43 26.51
C VAL A 606 -9.22 -14.19 25.46
N ASN A 607 -8.57 -15.00 24.64
CA ASN A 607 -9.24 -15.84 23.64
C ASN A 607 -9.54 -17.26 24.17
N GLU A 608 -10.17 -18.10 23.35
CA GLU A 608 -10.55 -19.48 23.73
C GLU A 608 -9.35 -20.41 23.99
N ALA A 609 -8.19 -20.10 23.41
CA ALA A 609 -6.94 -20.80 23.67
C ALA A 609 -6.26 -20.35 24.98
N GLY A 610 -6.84 -19.36 25.67
CA GLY A 610 -6.30 -18.75 26.88
C GLY A 610 -5.16 -17.78 26.64
N GLN A 611 -4.94 -17.36 25.40
CA GLN A 611 -3.98 -16.33 25.05
C GLN A 611 -4.53 -14.95 25.37
N ILE A 612 -3.68 -14.12 25.96
CA ILE A 612 -3.98 -12.77 26.43
C ILE A 612 -3.43 -11.80 25.41
N ILE A 613 -4.32 -11.14 24.69
CA ILE A 613 -4.01 -10.22 23.60
C ILE A 613 -4.19 -8.80 24.14
N GLY A 614 -3.12 -8.03 24.13
CA GLY A 614 -3.13 -6.61 24.45
C GLY A 614 -3.41 -5.76 23.22
N THR A 615 -4.23 -4.73 23.36
CA THR A 615 -4.44 -3.67 22.38
C THR A 615 -3.77 -2.40 22.88
N PHE A 616 -2.92 -1.80 22.04
CA PHE A 616 -2.09 -0.66 22.38
C PHE A 616 -2.63 0.64 21.77
N SER A 617 -2.16 1.78 22.27
CA SER A 617 -2.59 3.12 21.83
C SER A 617 -2.25 3.44 20.38
N ASN A 618 -1.28 2.74 19.80
CA ASN A 618 -0.91 2.82 18.38
C ASN A 618 -1.84 1.98 17.49
N GLY A 619 -2.92 1.40 18.04
CA GLY A 619 -3.89 0.58 17.31
C GLY A 619 -3.43 -0.85 17.04
N LEU A 620 -2.19 -1.19 17.37
CA LEU A 620 -1.66 -2.54 17.20
C LEU A 620 -2.06 -3.45 18.36
N THR A 621 -2.05 -4.76 18.08
CA THR A 621 -2.28 -5.80 19.07
C THR A 621 -1.06 -6.68 19.21
N ASP A 622 -0.75 -7.11 20.43
CA ASP A 622 0.35 -8.03 20.70
C ASP A 622 -0.05 -9.07 21.74
N LEU A 623 0.66 -10.19 21.73
CA LEU A 623 0.44 -11.30 22.64
C LEU A 623 1.22 -11.07 23.93
N LEU A 624 0.55 -11.12 25.08
CA LEU A 624 1.13 -10.83 26.39
C LEU A 624 1.46 -12.11 27.18
N GLY A 625 0.66 -13.16 27.01
CA GLY A 625 0.85 -14.44 27.68
C GLY A 625 -0.29 -15.40 27.43
N GLN A 626 -0.24 -16.59 28.03
CA GLN A 626 -1.27 -17.62 27.90
C GLN A 626 -1.47 -18.36 29.21
N VAL A 627 -2.72 -18.53 29.62
CA VAL A 627 -3.11 -19.25 30.85
C VAL A 627 -2.86 -20.76 30.68
N ALA A 628 -2.21 -21.37 31.66
CA ALA A 628 -1.99 -22.82 31.68
C ALA A 628 -3.16 -23.56 32.33
N LEU A 629 -3.51 -24.72 31.76
CA LEU A 629 -4.50 -25.64 32.32
C LEU A 629 -3.84 -26.95 32.73
N ALA A 630 -4.33 -27.55 33.82
CA ALA A 630 -3.91 -28.86 34.30
C ALA A 630 -5.03 -29.88 34.19
N ILE A 631 -4.71 -31.10 33.75
CA ILE A 631 -5.60 -32.26 33.88
C ILE A 631 -4.97 -33.31 34.80
N PHE A 632 -5.82 -34.19 35.32
CA PHE A 632 -5.43 -35.29 36.21
C PHE A 632 -6.04 -36.58 35.68
N ASN A 633 -5.34 -37.70 35.83
CA ASN A 633 -5.87 -39.01 35.44
C ASN A 633 -7.11 -39.38 36.27
N ASN A 634 -7.14 -38.98 37.55
CA ASN A 634 -8.28 -39.19 38.43
C ASN A 634 -8.63 -37.89 39.18
N PRO A 635 -9.47 -37.02 38.60
CA PRO A 635 -9.88 -35.75 39.21
C PRO A 635 -10.62 -35.94 40.55
N ALA A 636 -11.39 -37.02 40.72
CA ALA A 636 -12.10 -37.31 41.98
C ALA A 636 -11.15 -37.67 43.14
N GLY A 637 -9.89 -38.01 42.84
CA GLY A 637 -8.85 -38.26 43.83
C GLY A 637 -8.18 -37.00 44.38
N LEU A 638 -8.52 -35.81 43.89
CA LEU A 638 -7.97 -34.55 44.39
C LEU A 638 -8.46 -34.25 45.81
N THR A 639 -7.60 -33.67 46.63
CA THR A 639 -7.95 -33.23 47.98
C THR A 639 -8.40 -31.77 47.94
N GLU A 640 -9.60 -31.48 48.44
CA GLU A 640 -10.12 -30.11 48.57
C GLU A 640 -9.47 -29.41 49.78
N VAL A 641 -8.98 -28.18 49.59
CA VAL A 641 -8.30 -27.37 50.63
C VAL A 641 -9.12 -26.12 50.98
N GLY A 642 -10.42 -26.12 50.65
CA GLY A 642 -11.34 -24.99 50.83
C GLY A 642 -11.27 -23.97 49.69
N ASN A 643 -12.17 -22.99 49.67
CA ASN A 643 -12.28 -21.96 48.62
C ASN A 643 -12.35 -22.51 47.18
N SER A 644 -12.93 -23.70 46.99
CA SER A 644 -12.94 -24.43 45.71
C SER A 644 -11.54 -24.76 45.15
N LEU A 645 -10.51 -24.79 46.00
CA LEU A 645 -9.14 -25.18 45.65
C LEU A 645 -8.90 -26.66 45.89
N TYR A 646 -8.09 -27.25 45.01
CA TYR A 646 -7.71 -28.65 45.02
C TYR A 646 -6.19 -28.79 45.03
N VAL A 647 -5.69 -29.82 45.71
CA VAL A 647 -4.29 -30.23 45.75
C VAL A 647 -4.18 -31.71 45.33
N PRO A 648 -3.16 -32.09 44.56
CA PRO A 648 -2.94 -33.47 44.15
C PRO A 648 -2.73 -34.39 45.35
N SER A 649 -3.28 -35.61 45.25
CA SER A 649 -3.06 -36.70 46.20
C SER A 649 -2.34 -37.86 45.51
N ALA A 650 -1.94 -38.87 46.29
CA ALA A 650 -1.38 -40.11 45.72
C ALA A 650 -2.34 -40.81 44.73
N ASN A 651 -3.66 -40.61 44.86
CA ASN A 651 -4.68 -41.25 44.03
C ASN A 651 -5.13 -40.40 42.83
N SER A 652 -4.81 -39.10 42.78
CA SER A 652 -5.10 -38.25 41.61
C SER A 652 -4.09 -38.40 40.48
N GLY A 653 -2.86 -38.82 40.82
CA GLY A 653 -1.70 -38.76 39.95
C GLY A 653 -1.08 -37.35 39.90
N LEU A 654 -0.05 -37.21 39.07
CA LEU A 654 0.64 -35.93 38.83
C LEU A 654 -0.21 -35.02 37.93
N ALA A 655 -0.08 -33.71 38.12
CA ALA A 655 -0.72 -32.72 37.25
C ALA A 655 -0.07 -32.70 35.86
N GLN A 656 -0.89 -32.81 34.81
CA GLN A 656 -0.45 -32.67 33.43
C GLN A 656 -0.81 -31.28 32.91
N ILE A 657 0.15 -30.37 32.99
CA ILE A 657 -0.01 -28.96 32.65
C ILE A 657 0.24 -28.76 31.14
N GLY A 658 -0.56 -27.92 30.49
CA GLY A 658 -0.39 -27.57 29.08
C GLY A 658 -1.39 -26.50 28.62
N ALA A 659 -1.33 -26.17 27.33
CA ALA A 659 -2.22 -25.19 26.72
C ALA A 659 -3.68 -25.71 26.65
N ALA A 660 -4.64 -24.78 26.73
CA ALA A 660 -6.05 -25.07 26.53
C ALA A 660 -6.33 -25.65 25.13
N GLY A 661 -7.30 -26.56 25.02
CA GLY A 661 -7.68 -27.22 23.77
C GLY A 661 -6.69 -28.29 23.25
N THR A 662 -5.59 -28.56 23.97
CA THR A 662 -4.57 -29.56 23.56
C THR A 662 -4.45 -30.69 24.57
N GLY A 663 -4.09 -31.90 24.12
CA GLY A 663 -3.77 -33.01 25.03
C GLY A 663 -4.95 -33.43 25.93
N GLY A 664 -6.18 -33.33 25.45
CA GLY A 664 -7.40 -33.65 26.22
C GLY A 664 -7.86 -32.56 27.19
N ARG A 665 -7.14 -31.41 27.27
CA ARG A 665 -7.59 -30.23 28.00
C ARG A 665 -8.73 -29.53 27.27
N GLY A 666 -9.69 -29.04 28.03
CA GLY A 666 -10.79 -28.20 27.60
C GLY A 666 -10.32 -26.86 27.03
N THR A 667 -11.24 -26.16 26.35
CA THR A 667 -11.06 -24.78 25.88
C THR A 667 -11.52 -23.80 26.94
N LEU A 668 -11.19 -22.52 26.77
CA LEU A 668 -11.68 -21.45 27.65
C LEU A 668 -12.84 -20.69 26.99
N ILE A 669 -13.77 -20.25 27.83
CA ILE A 669 -14.84 -19.32 27.44
C ILE A 669 -14.58 -18.00 28.17
N PRO A 670 -14.20 -16.94 27.45
CA PRO A 670 -13.99 -15.63 28.05
C PRO A 670 -15.32 -14.95 28.40
N GLY A 671 -15.33 -14.17 29.48
CA GLY A 671 -16.52 -13.46 29.94
C GLY A 671 -17.54 -14.32 30.68
N ALA A 672 -17.20 -15.54 31.05
CA ALA A 672 -18.11 -16.48 31.69
C ALA A 672 -17.49 -17.12 32.93
N LEU A 673 -18.34 -17.54 33.86
CA LEU A 673 -17.96 -18.33 35.03
C LEU A 673 -18.70 -19.67 35.02
N GLU A 674 -18.03 -20.73 35.45
CA GLU A 674 -18.66 -22.03 35.66
C GLU A 674 -19.40 -22.04 37.01
N MET A 675 -20.71 -22.28 37.00
CA MET A 675 -21.51 -22.42 38.21
C MET A 675 -21.38 -23.81 38.82
N SER A 676 -21.90 -23.97 40.04
CA SER A 676 -22.02 -25.27 40.69
C SER A 676 -22.76 -26.27 39.81
N ASN A 677 -22.34 -27.54 39.83
CA ASN A 677 -23.05 -28.63 39.17
C ASN A 677 -24.15 -29.26 40.04
N VAL A 678 -24.49 -28.63 41.16
CA VAL A 678 -25.53 -29.08 42.08
C VAL A 678 -26.91 -28.64 41.60
N ASP A 679 -27.85 -29.59 41.50
CA ASP A 679 -29.26 -29.30 41.24
C ASP A 679 -30.05 -29.29 42.57
N LEU A 680 -30.66 -28.14 42.90
CA LEU A 680 -31.45 -27.99 44.12
C LEU A 680 -32.62 -28.98 44.20
N ALA A 681 -33.30 -29.25 43.08
CA ALA A 681 -34.48 -30.12 43.09
C ALA A 681 -34.11 -31.56 43.44
N GLU A 682 -32.98 -32.04 42.93
CA GLU A 682 -32.43 -33.35 43.26
C GLU A 682 -31.98 -33.41 44.71
N GLU A 683 -31.22 -32.41 45.18
CA GLU A 683 -30.71 -32.38 46.56
C GLU A 683 -31.83 -32.28 47.61
N PHE A 684 -32.89 -31.48 47.37
CA PHE A 684 -34.06 -31.46 48.26
C PHE A 684 -34.79 -32.80 48.30
N THR A 685 -34.88 -33.50 47.17
CA THR A 685 -35.49 -34.84 47.13
C THR A 685 -34.65 -35.83 47.95
N LYS A 686 -33.33 -35.82 47.79
CA LYS A 686 -32.41 -36.64 48.61
C LYS A 686 -32.51 -36.29 50.09
N MET A 687 -32.64 -35.00 50.44
CA MET A 687 -32.80 -34.57 51.84
C MET A 687 -34.06 -35.18 52.47
N ILE A 688 -35.18 -35.16 51.76
CA ILE A 688 -36.45 -35.75 52.22
C ILE A 688 -36.29 -37.26 52.42
N ILE A 689 -35.60 -37.95 51.50
CA ILE A 689 -35.34 -39.39 51.60
C ILE A 689 -34.46 -39.70 52.82
N ALA A 690 -33.34 -38.98 52.98
CA ALA A 690 -32.43 -39.15 54.10
C ALA A 690 -33.10 -38.87 55.44
N GLN A 691 -33.92 -37.81 55.54
CA GLN A 691 -34.68 -37.48 56.74
C GLN A 691 -35.70 -38.58 57.09
N ARG A 692 -36.44 -39.11 56.11
CA ARG A 692 -37.38 -40.23 56.32
C ARG A 692 -36.64 -41.50 56.72
N GLY A 693 -35.46 -41.76 56.12
CA GLY A 693 -34.59 -42.87 56.47
C GLY A 693 -34.07 -42.80 57.90
N PHE A 694 -33.67 -41.60 58.35
CA PHE A 694 -33.28 -41.34 59.73
C PHE A 694 -34.43 -41.61 60.71
N GLN A 695 -35.63 -41.08 60.43
CA GLN A 695 -36.83 -41.30 61.26
C GLN A 695 -37.25 -42.77 61.32
N ALA A 696 -37.15 -43.50 60.20
CA ALA A 696 -37.46 -44.93 60.15
C ALA A 696 -36.51 -45.74 61.05
N ASN A 697 -35.20 -45.46 61.00
CA ASN A 697 -34.23 -46.12 61.87
C ASN A 697 -34.42 -45.77 63.35
N ALA A 698 -34.81 -44.54 63.68
CA ALA A 698 -35.17 -44.15 65.05
C ALA A 698 -36.35 -44.98 65.57
N ARG A 699 -37.37 -45.24 64.75
CA ARG A 699 -38.51 -46.09 65.13
C ARG A 699 -38.10 -47.54 65.42
N VAL A 700 -37.14 -48.10 64.67
CA VAL A 700 -36.60 -49.45 64.93
C VAL A 700 -36.03 -49.54 66.35
N ILE A 701 -35.34 -48.50 66.81
CA ILE A 701 -34.78 -48.44 68.17
C ILE A 701 -35.90 -48.39 69.21
N THR A 702 -36.90 -47.53 69.02
CA THR A 702 -38.05 -47.45 69.96
C THR A 702 -38.83 -48.75 70.04
N THR A 703 -38.97 -49.47 68.92
CA THR A 703 -39.65 -50.77 68.88
C THR A 703 -38.83 -51.83 69.61
N ALA A 704 -37.51 -51.87 69.37
CA ALA A 704 -36.61 -52.78 70.07
C ALA A 704 -36.58 -52.52 71.58
N ASP A 705 -36.60 -51.24 72.00
CA ASP A 705 -36.66 -50.84 73.40
C ASP A 705 -37.98 -51.26 74.07
N THR A 706 -39.11 -51.06 73.39
CA THR A 706 -40.43 -51.50 73.88
C THR A 706 -40.47 -53.00 74.12
N ILE A 707 -39.98 -53.81 73.17
CA ILE A 707 -39.93 -55.27 73.32
C ILE A 707 -38.98 -55.69 74.46
N LEU A 708 -37.83 -55.00 74.64
CA LEU A 708 -36.94 -55.25 75.77
C LEU A 708 -37.62 -54.93 77.11
N GLY A 709 -38.37 -53.83 77.18
CA GLY A 709 -39.17 -53.46 78.34
C GLY A 709 -40.20 -54.52 78.71
N GLU A 710 -40.97 -55.02 77.73
CA GLU A 710 -41.92 -56.12 77.92
C GLU A 710 -41.22 -57.41 78.39
N LEU A 711 -40.06 -57.73 77.82
CA LEU A 711 -39.31 -58.94 78.17
C LEU A 711 -38.72 -58.88 79.59
N VAL A 712 -38.32 -57.69 80.05
CA VAL A 712 -37.93 -57.45 81.45
C VAL A 712 -39.14 -57.56 82.37
N ALA A 713 -40.31 -57.05 81.96
CA ALA A 713 -41.55 -57.15 82.72
C ALA A 713 -42.04 -58.60 82.86
N LEU A 714 -41.84 -59.46 81.85
CA LEU A 714 -42.15 -60.90 81.90
C LEU A 714 -41.26 -61.71 82.87
N ARG A 715 -40.08 -61.19 83.23
CA ARG A 715 -39.17 -61.84 84.18
C ARG A 715 -39.58 -61.59 85.64
N ARG A 716 -40.41 -60.59 85.87
CA ARG A 716 -40.87 -60.16 87.20
C ARG A 716 -42.23 -60.77 87.49
#